data_AF-A0A2N3WUA5-F1
#
_entry.id   AF-A0A2N3WUA5-F1
#
_cell.length_a   1.000
_cell.length_b   1.000
_cell.length_c   1.000
_cell.angle_alpha   90.00
_cell.angle_beta   90.00
_cell.angle_gamma   90.00
#
_symmetry.space_group_name_H-M   'P 1'
#
loop_
_entity.id
_entity.type
_entity.pdbx_description
1 polymer ?
#
loop_
_entity_poly.entity_id
_entity_poly.type
_entity_poly.pdbx_seq_one_letter_code
_entity_poly.pdbx_strand_id
1 'polypeptide(L)'
;MTTETDRAAVEEILARAAEEGRSALTAPEGRAVCEAYGIPTPQERLASSAEEAVAQAREIGLPVVLKIVSPDILHKTEAGGVLVGLGSEQEVADGYATILANAKAYDASARITGVQVQQMLSSGQEVIIGAVTDPSFGKIVAFGLGGVLVEVLKDVTFRLAPTSTDEALSMVDGIAAAEILNGVRGSEAVDKPALAGIVHRLSRLVTDFPQLAEVDLNPVLATGNGATAVDVRILVDPAAAAEPVRFGQDEILAAMNRIMKPAAVAVIGASAEDGKIGNSVMKNLVNGGYAGEIYPINPKAAEILDRKAYPSIKDVPGDVDVAVFAIPAKFVPAALEEAGEKGVAGAILIPSGFGETGNIELQNEVLAIARKHGVRILGPNIYGYYYTPENLSATFCTPYDVKGGVALSSQSGGIGMAILGFSRSAGMGVSAIVGVGNKADIDEDDLLTFFEHDDNTELVAMHLEDLKDGRAFAETAKRVSAKKPVVVLKAGRTSEGAKAAGSHTGALAGNDRVYDDILRQSGVIRAPGLNDLLEYARGVPKLPTPKGENVVIITGAGGSGVLLSDACVDNGLTLMRIPDDLDAAFREYIPPFGAAGNPVDITGGEPPSTYRNTIALGLSDDRIHSLVLGYWHTIVTPPMVFAELVVDVVEEFRRKGVHKPVVASLSGDVEVEQASEHLYAHGVVAYPYTTEKPVAVLGAKYRWARSAGLLS
;
A
#
# COMPACT_ATOMS: atom_id res chain seq x y z
N MET A 1 18.24 21.02 23.23
CA MET A 1 18.78 20.02 24.16
C MET A 1 17.93 18.78 23.99
N THR A 2 18.53 17.68 23.54
CA THR A 2 17.85 16.37 23.51
C THR A 2 17.56 15.99 24.95
N THR A 3 16.30 16.07 25.37
CA THR A 3 15.85 15.43 26.60
C THR A 3 16.14 13.94 26.43
N GLU A 4 17.03 13.41 27.28
CA GLU A 4 17.42 12.01 27.32
C GLU A 4 16.14 11.17 27.55
N THR A 5 15.90 10.16 26.71
CA THR A 5 14.74 9.27 26.86
C THR A 5 14.96 8.32 28.03
N ASP A 6 14.04 8.30 29.01
CA ASP A 6 14.14 7.43 30.19
C ASP A 6 13.42 6.09 29.96
N ARG A 7 14.10 5.17 29.26
CA ARG A 7 13.54 3.84 28.97
C ARG A 7 13.29 3.02 30.24
N ALA A 8 14.16 3.14 31.25
CA ALA A 8 14.08 2.35 32.47
C ALA A 8 12.80 2.65 33.25
N ALA A 9 12.40 3.93 33.33
CA ALA A 9 11.14 4.32 33.96
C ALA A 9 9.91 3.68 33.29
N VAL A 10 9.91 3.58 31.95
CA VAL A 10 8.80 2.95 31.21
C VAL A 10 8.81 1.43 31.42
N GLU A 11 9.97 0.78 31.41
CA GLU A 11 10.11 -0.66 31.69
C GLU A 11 9.56 -1.03 33.07
N GLU A 12 9.87 -0.24 34.10
CA GLU A 12 9.37 -0.47 35.47
C GLU A 12 7.84 -0.35 35.55
N ILE A 13 7.25 0.66 34.89
CA ILE A 13 5.80 0.85 34.83
C ILE A 13 5.13 -0.35 34.13
N LEU A 14 5.69 -0.77 33.00
CA LEU A 14 5.17 -1.91 32.23
C LEU A 14 5.30 -3.23 32.99
N ALA A 15 6.43 -3.45 33.67
CA ALA A 15 6.65 -4.63 34.49
C ALA A 15 5.62 -4.71 35.62
N ARG A 16 5.38 -3.60 36.34
CA ARG A 16 4.35 -3.55 37.39
C ARG A 16 2.95 -3.82 36.84
N ALA A 17 2.60 -3.24 35.69
CA ALA A 17 1.31 -3.50 35.07
C ALA A 17 1.14 -4.98 34.67
N ALA A 18 2.20 -5.61 34.16
CA ALA A 18 2.19 -7.03 33.81
C ALA A 18 2.10 -7.94 35.05
N GLU A 19 2.86 -7.66 36.12
CA GLU A 19 2.80 -8.40 37.39
C GLU A 19 1.40 -8.36 38.03
N GLU A 20 0.72 -7.22 37.90
CA GLU A 20 -0.65 -7.01 38.38
C GLU A 20 -1.73 -7.52 37.41
N GLY A 21 -1.34 -8.06 36.25
CA GLY A 21 -2.26 -8.59 35.24
C GLY A 21 -3.15 -7.52 34.58
N ARG A 22 -2.70 -6.27 34.54
CA ARG A 22 -3.44 -5.13 33.97
C ARG A 22 -3.25 -5.02 32.46
N SER A 23 -4.32 -4.65 31.75
CA SER A 23 -4.34 -4.36 30.32
C SER A 23 -4.35 -2.86 29.99
N ALA A 24 -4.25 -2.00 31.01
CA ALA A 24 -4.21 -0.55 30.86
C ALA A 24 -3.34 0.10 31.95
N LEU A 25 -2.70 1.20 31.59
CA LEU A 25 -2.00 2.06 32.55
C LEU A 25 -2.97 3.05 33.20
N THR A 26 -2.69 3.40 34.45
CA THR A 26 -3.40 4.47 35.14
C THR A 26 -3.01 5.84 34.58
N ALA A 27 -3.80 6.89 34.83
CA ALA A 27 -3.49 8.23 34.34
C ALA A 27 -2.09 8.75 34.79
N PRO A 28 -1.68 8.58 36.06
CA PRO A 28 -0.32 8.97 36.49
C PRO A 28 0.79 8.18 35.78
N GLU A 29 0.58 6.88 35.55
CA GLU A 29 1.53 6.04 34.80
C GLU A 29 1.62 6.48 33.34
N GLY A 30 0.49 6.75 32.68
CA GLY A 30 0.45 7.24 31.30
C GLY A 30 1.19 8.56 31.14
N ARG A 31 1.04 9.50 32.09
CA ARG A 31 1.80 10.74 32.12
C ARG A 31 3.29 10.51 32.32
N ALA A 32 3.68 9.65 33.26
CA ALA A 32 5.10 9.33 33.48
C ALA A 32 5.75 8.74 32.23
N VAL A 33 5.03 7.90 31.47
CA VAL A 33 5.47 7.40 30.16
C VAL A 33 5.64 8.53 29.15
N CYS A 34 4.70 9.49 29.07
CA CYS A 34 4.85 10.66 28.20
C CYS A 34 6.05 11.52 28.59
N GLU A 35 6.26 11.78 29.88
CA GLU A 35 7.39 12.57 30.40
C GLU A 35 8.73 11.92 30.07
N ALA A 36 8.85 10.60 30.26
CA ALA A 36 10.04 9.81 29.92
C ALA A 36 10.45 9.92 28.43
N TYR A 37 9.49 10.19 27.54
CA TYR A 37 9.74 10.39 26.10
C TYR A 37 9.69 11.86 25.67
N GLY A 38 9.49 12.81 26.59
CA GLY A 38 9.42 14.24 26.30
C GLY A 38 8.15 14.66 25.55
N ILE A 39 7.06 13.91 25.67
CA ILE A 39 5.74 14.29 25.14
C ILE A 39 5.12 15.31 26.13
N PRO A 40 4.86 16.56 25.72
CA PRO A 40 4.34 17.57 26.63
C PRO A 40 2.94 17.22 27.13
N THR A 41 2.77 17.19 28.46
CA THR A 41 1.50 17.05 29.16
C THR A 41 1.31 18.23 30.10
N PRO A 42 0.07 18.66 30.43
CA PRO A 42 -0.15 19.71 31.41
C PRO A 42 0.43 19.32 32.77
N GLN A 43 0.80 20.32 33.57
CA GLN A 43 1.21 20.05 34.94
C GLN A 43 0.03 19.50 35.73
N GLU A 44 0.26 18.41 36.46
CA GLU A 44 -0.75 17.83 37.32
C GLU A 44 -0.16 17.14 38.54
N ARG A 45 -0.98 16.97 39.56
CA ARG A 45 -0.66 16.19 40.76
C ARG A 45 -1.92 15.50 41.29
N LEU A 46 -1.74 14.39 42.00
CA LEU A 46 -2.84 13.69 42.66
C LEU A 46 -2.96 14.22 44.10
N ALA A 47 -4.15 14.68 44.47
CA ALA A 47 -4.47 15.12 45.81
C ALA A 47 -5.34 14.08 46.54
N SER A 48 -4.94 13.74 47.76
CA SER A 48 -5.68 12.87 48.69
C SER A 48 -6.53 13.65 49.70
N SER A 49 -6.41 14.98 49.73
CA SER A 49 -7.28 15.88 50.50
C SER A 49 -7.54 17.21 49.77
N ALA A 50 -8.51 17.98 50.27
CA ALA A 50 -8.79 19.33 49.75
C ALA A 50 -7.62 20.29 49.99
N GLU A 51 -6.95 20.18 51.15
CA GLU A 51 -5.76 20.99 51.48
C GLU A 51 -4.59 20.70 50.53
N GLU A 52 -4.36 19.41 50.22
CA GLU A 52 -3.38 19.01 49.21
C GLU A 52 -3.78 19.57 47.83
N ALA A 53 -5.05 19.51 47.45
CA ALA A 53 -5.50 20.01 46.16
C ALA A 53 -5.24 21.52 46.01
N VAL A 54 -5.50 22.30 47.06
CA VAL A 54 -5.20 23.74 47.10
C VAL A 54 -3.69 24.01 47.03
N ALA A 55 -2.88 23.27 47.79
CA ALA A 55 -1.44 23.43 47.76
C ALA A 55 -0.87 23.14 46.36
N GLN A 56 -1.35 22.08 45.71
CA GLN A 56 -0.96 21.71 44.36
C GLN A 56 -1.43 22.75 43.32
N ALA A 57 -2.65 23.28 43.47
CA ALA A 57 -3.15 24.34 42.59
C ALA A 57 -2.33 25.63 42.69
N ARG A 58 -1.80 25.98 43.87
CA ARG A 58 -0.89 27.12 44.05
C ARG A 58 0.44 26.92 43.30
N GLU A 59 0.98 25.71 43.34
CA GLU A 59 2.22 25.39 42.63
C GLU A 59 2.04 25.38 41.10
N ILE A 60 0.92 24.81 40.62
CA ILE A 60 0.60 24.71 39.20
C ILE A 60 0.21 26.08 38.61
N GLY A 61 -0.50 26.90 39.39
CA GLY A 61 -1.08 28.17 38.97
C GLY A 61 -2.55 28.05 38.55
N LEU A 62 -3.36 29.03 38.96
CA LEU A 62 -4.79 29.12 38.65
C LEU A 62 -5.03 29.80 37.28
N PRO A 63 -6.12 29.46 36.55
CA PRO A 63 -7.13 28.48 36.92
C PRO A 63 -6.68 27.03 36.72
N VAL A 64 -7.28 26.11 37.48
CA VAL A 64 -7.03 24.65 37.39
C VAL A 64 -8.29 23.87 37.04
N VAL A 65 -8.09 22.61 36.66
CA VAL A 65 -9.11 21.59 36.45
C VAL A 65 -8.95 20.52 37.53
N LEU A 66 -10.07 20.06 38.10
CA LEU A 66 -10.10 18.90 38.99
C LEU A 66 -10.76 17.71 38.29
N LYS A 67 -10.15 16.53 38.39
CA LYS A 67 -10.67 15.28 37.80
C LYS A 67 -10.60 14.12 38.80
N ILE A 68 -11.66 13.33 38.91
CA ILE A 68 -11.66 12.11 39.74
C ILE A 68 -10.69 11.07 39.19
N VAL A 69 -9.95 10.41 40.09
CA VAL A 69 -9.12 9.24 39.76
C VAL A 69 -9.66 8.02 40.49
N SER A 70 -10.29 7.11 39.75
CA SER A 70 -10.88 5.88 40.29
C SER A 70 -10.78 4.75 39.25
N PRO A 71 -10.34 3.54 39.63
CA PRO A 71 -10.41 2.37 38.75
C PRO A 71 -11.85 1.92 38.45
N ASP A 72 -12.82 2.31 39.28
CA ASP A 72 -14.22 1.87 39.16
C ASP A 72 -15.10 2.91 38.42
N ILE A 73 -14.63 4.16 38.23
CA ILE A 73 -15.36 5.22 37.52
C ILE A 73 -14.62 5.60 36.24
N LEU A 74 -14.98 4.95 35.14
CA LEU A 74 -14.37 5.17 33.82
C LEU A 74 -14.91 6.43 33.11
N HIS A 75 -16.23 6.67 33.16
CA HIS A 75 -16.89 7.84 32.55
C HIS A 75 -16.96 9.03 33.51
N LYS A 76 -15.80 9.65 33.77
CA LYS A 76 -15.62 10.71 34.79
C LYS A 76 -16.60 11.88 34.65
N THR A 77 -16.86 12.34 33.43
CA THR A 77 -17.76 13.48 33.18
C THR A 77 -19.21 13.15 33.54
N GLU A 78 -19.68 11.95 33.23
CA GLU A 78 -21.04 11.50 33.58
C GLU A 78 -21.23 11.37 35.09
N ALA A 79 -20.18 10.95 35.79
CA ALA A 79 -20.15 10.91 37.25
C ALA A 79 -20.00 12.29 37.89
N GLY A 80 -20.03 13.39 37.13
CA GLY A 80 -19.79 14.74 37.65
C GLY A 80 -18.38 14.90 38.26
N GLY A 81 -17.45 14.05 37.85
CA GLY A 81 -16.09 13.94 38.38
C GLY A 81 -15.09 14.85 37.68
N VAL A 82 -15.52 15.86 36.92
CA VAL A 82 -14.66 16.83 36.24
C VAL A 82 -15.19 18.23 36.50
N LEU A 83 -14.35 19.11 37.04
CA LEU A 83 -14.64 20.53 37.24
C LEU A 83 -13.55 21.37 36.59
N VAL A 84 -13.93 22.30 35.71
CA VAL A 84 -13.01 23.16 34.95
C VAL A 84 -13.13 24.62 35.38
N GLY A 85 -12.06 25.40 35.18
CA GLY A 85 -12.11 26.85 35.38
C GLY A 85 -12.09 27.30 36.84
N LEU A 86 -11.51 26.52 37.75
CA LEU A 86 -11.40 26.89 39.15
C LEU A 86 -10.32 27.95 39.31
N GLY A 87 -10.73 29.21 39.52
CA GLY A 87 -9.88 30.40 39.51
C GLY A 87 -9.46 30.88 40.90
N SER A 88 -9.95 30.24 41.98
CA SER A 88 -9.54 30.55 43.35
C SER A 88 -9.29 29.29 44.18
N GLU A 89 -8.52 29.43 45.25
CA GLU A 89 -8.25 28.34 46.20
C GLU A 89 -9.52 27.81 46.86
N GLN A 90 -10.49 28.69 47.13
CA GLN A 90 -11.77 28.31 47.70
C GLN A 90 -12.56 27.43 46.71
N GLU A 91 -12.60 27.82 45.44
CA GLU A 91 -13.24 27.03 44.38
C GLU A 91 -12.57 25.66 44.21
N VAL A 92 -11.25 25.56 44.40
CA VAL A 92 -10.52 24.27 44.38
C VAL A 92 -10.91 23.38 45.57
N ALA A 93 -10.95 23.92 46.78
CA ALA A 93 -11.36 23.17 47.97
C ALA A 93 -12.80 22.66 47.87
N ASP A 94 -13.72 23.54 47.46
CA ASP A 94 -15.13 23.20 47.28
C ASP A 94 -15.32 22.21 46.12
N GLY A 95 -14.55 22.37 45.04
CA GLY A 95 -14.54 21.46 43.90
C GLY A 95 -14.06 20.05 44.26
N TYR A 96 -13.03 19.93 45.12
CA TYR A 96 -12.55 18.63 45.60
C TYR A 96 -13.66 17.86 46.34
N ALA A 97 -14.33 18.52 47.29
CA ALA A 97 -15.44 17.93 48.03
C ALA A 97 -16.61 17.55 47.12
N THR A 98 -16.91 18.41 46.14
CA THR A 98 -17.97 18.19 45.14
C THR A 98 -17.69 16.94 44.31
N ILE A 99 -16.48 16.77 43.79
CA ILE A 99 -16.11 15.60 42.98
C ILE A 99 -16.22 14.31 43.79
N LEU A 100 -15.77 14.28 45.05
CA LEU A 100 -15.91 13.08 45.90
C LEU A 100 -17.37 12.74 46.19
N ALA A 101 -18.20 13.75 46.45
CA ALA A 101 -19.63 13.56 46.67
C ALA A 101 -20.31 13.01 45.40
N ASN A 102 -20.01 13.58 44.23
CA ASN A 102 -20.56 13.13 42.95
C ASN A 102 -20.14 11.69 42.64
N ALA A 103 -18.85 11.36 42.82
CA ALA A 103 -18.33 10.01 42.62
C ALA A 103 -19.05 8.97 43.50
N LYS A 104 -19.26 9.28 44.80
CA LYS A 104 -19.97 8.39 45.72
C LYS A 104 -21.48 8.32 45.48
N ALA A 105 -22.08 9.37 44.92
CA ALA A 105 -23.48 9.34 44.49
C ALA A 105 -23.67 8.50 43.21
N TYR A 106 -22.69 8.54 42.31
CA TYR A 106 -22.67 7.73 41.08
C TYR A 106 -22.44 6.25 41.38
N ASP A 107 -21.44 5.93 42.22
CA ASP A 107 -21.21 4.59 42.74
C ASP A 107 -20.67 4.64 44.17
N ALA A 108 -21.51 4.25 45.13
CA ALA A 108 -21.17 4.27 46.56
C ALA A 108 -20.00 3.33 46.89
N SER A 109 -19.85 2.24 46.12
CA SER A 109 -18.82 1.21 46.31
C SER A 109 -17.50 1.51 45.60
N ALA A 110 -17.47 2.53 44.72
CA ALA A 110 -16.29 2.88 43.96
C ALA A 110 -15.09 3.19 44.85
N ARG A 111 -13.95 2.58 44.53
CA ARG A 111 -12.64 2.89 45.10
C ARG A 111 -12.14 4.19 44.49
N ILE A 112 -11.93 5.21 45.30
CA ILE A 112 -11.41 6.50 44.86
C ILE A 112 -9.94 6.58 45.25
N THR A 113 -9.08 6.80 44.28
CA THR A 113 -7.63 6.94 44.51
C THR A 113 -7.29 8.37 44.94
N GLY A 114 -8.02 9.37 44.42
CA GLY A 114 -7.89 10.78 44.77
C GLY A 114 -8.54 11.68 43.72
N VAL A 115 -8.18 12.97 43.77
CA VAL A 115 -8.58 13.96 42.75
C VAL A 115 -7.31 14.52 42.11
N GLN A 116 -7.23 14.44 40.79
CA GLN A 116 -6.17 15.02 39.98
C GLN A 116 -6.39 16.53 39.88
N VAL A 117 -5.40 17.31 40.31
CA VAL A 117 -5.32 18.76 40.09
C VAL A 117 -4.47 18.98 38.85
N GLN A 118 -5.04 19.57 37.79
CA GLN A 118 -4.40 19.73 36.49
C GLN A 118 -4.42 21.20 36.04
N GLN A 119 -3.33 21.65 35.42
CA GLN A 119 -3.23 22.95 34.78
C GLN A 119 -4.36 23.14 33.74
N MET A 120 -5.05 24.28 33.79
CA MET A 120 -5.98 24.64 32.72
C MET A 120 -5.20 25.23 31.54
N LEU A 121 -5.28 24.59 30.37
CA LEU A 121 -4.66 25.10 29.15
C LEU A 121 -5.56 26.14 28.46
N SER A 122 -4.94 27.10 27.78
CA SER A 122 -5.64 28.07 26.94
C SER A 122 -6.32 27.38 25.75
N SER A 123 -7.35 28.01 25.18
CA SER A 123 -7.98 27.51 23.95
C SER A 123 -6.96 27.37 22.83
N GLY A 124 -6.94 26.22 22.18
CA GLY A 124 -6.12 25.91 21.01
C GLY A 124 -6.89 25.04 20.04
N GLN A 125 -6.29 24.75 18.89
CA GLN A 125 -6.86 23.79 17.95
C GLN A 125 -6.68 22.38 18.52
N GLU A 126 -7.78 21.67 18.70
CA GLU A 126 -7.75 20.26 19.10
C GLU A 126 -7.34 19.39 17.91
N VAL A 127 -6.41 18.46 18.16
CA VAL A 127 -5.98 17.38 17.26
C VAL A 127 -5.90 16.06 18.03
N ILE A 128 -5.85 14.95 17.32
CA ILE A 128 -5.66 13.61 17.88
C ILE A 128 -4.32 13.08 17.38
N ILE A 129 -3.53 12.55 18.31
CA ILE A 129 -2.29 11.84 17.99
C ILE A 129 -2.35 10.49 18.69
N GLY A 130 -2.21 9.41 17.94
CA GLY A 130 -2.31 8.07 18.51
C GLY A 130 -1.35 7.09 17.89
N ALA A 131 -1.24 5.92 18.50
CA ALA A 131 -0.50 4.79 17.99
C ALA A 131 -1.26 3.50 18.29
N VAL A 132 -1.21 2.55 17.37
CA VAL A 132 -1.87 1.26 17.51
C VAL A 132 -1.02 0.17 16.86
N THR A 133 -1.20 -1.06 17.34
CA THR A 133 -0.64 -2.25 16.70
C THR A 133 -1.60 -2.74 15.62
N ASP A 134 -1.29 -2.43 14.37
CA ASP A 134 -2.03 -2.95 13.22
C ASP A 134 -1.67 -4.42 12.95
N PRO A 135 -2.64 -5.30 12.66
CA PRO A 135 -2.39 -6.72 12.41
C PRO A 135 -1.50 -7.03 11.21
N SER A 136 -1.47 -6.15 10.19
CA SER A 136 -0.63 -6.34 9.00
C SER A 136 0.69 -5.59 9.11
N PHE A 137 0.66 -4.35 9.61
CA PHE A 137 1.81 -3.43 9.56
C PHE A 137 2.58 -3.28 10.88
N GLY A 138 2.08 -3.89 11.96
CA GLY A 138 2.62 -3.73 13.31
C GLY A 138 2.37 -2.32 13.83
N LYS A 139 3.37 -1.73 14.52
CA LYS A 139 3.20 -0.40 15.13
C LYS A 139 3.02 0.68 14.07
N ILE A 140 1.88 1.37 14.12
CA ILE A 140 1.58 2.55 13.30
C ILE A 140 1.25 3.73 14.20
N VAL A 141 1.53 4.94 13.69
CA VAL A 141 1.10 6.20 14.30
C VAL A 141 0.04 6.87 13.45
N ALA A 142 -0.87 7.57 14.10
CA ALA A 142 -1.98 8.29 13.51
C ALA A 142 -1.95 9.76 13.92
N PHE A 143 -2.29 10.64 12.99
CA PHE A 143 -2.53 12.06 13.24
C PHE A 143 -3.84 12.47 12.57
N GLY A 144 -4.67 13.22 13.28
CA GLY A 144 -5.93 13.75 12.73
C GLY A 144 -6.38 15.02 13.42
N LEU A 145 -7.34 15.71 12.80
CA LEU A 145 -8.03 16.82 13.46
C LEU A 145 -8.78 16.29 14.70
N GLY A 146 -9.01 17.14 15.71
CA GLY A 146 -9.69 16.83 16.97
C GLY A 146 -11.07 17.50 17.10
N GLY A 147 -11.80 17.18 18.16
CA GLY A 147 -13.10 17.76 18.48
C GLY A 147 -14.31 17.09 17.82
N VAL A 148 -15.48 17.74 17.86
CA VAL A 148 -16.78 17.17 17.42
C VAL A 148 -16.79 16.74 15.94
N LEU A 149 -15.94 17.34 15.11
CA LEU A 149 -15.88 17.06 13.67
C LEU A 149 -15.20 15.73 13.32
N VAL A 150 -14.49 15.08 14.26
CA VAL A 150 -13.73 13.85 14.02
C VAL A 150 -14.61 12.64 13.74
N GLU A 151 -15.66 12.46 14.53
CA GLU A 151 -16.59 11.34 14.36
C GLU A 151 -17.27 11.37 12.98
N VAL A 152 -17.38 12.57 12.39
CA VAL A 152 -18.05 12.82 11.12
C VAL A 152 -17.09 12.77 9.93
N LEU A 153 -15.91 13.41 10.02
CA LEU A 153 -15.01 13.59 8.88
C LEU A 153 -13.98 12.46 8.72
N LYS A 154 -13.62 11.76 9.81
CA LYS A 154 -12.58 10.70 9.79
C LYS A 154 -11.29 11.13 9.09
N ASP A 155 -10.89 12.39 9.27
CA ASP A 155 -9.71 12.99 8.60
C ASP A 155 -8.43 12.67 9.38
N VAL A 156 -7.82 11.53 9.02
CA VAL A 156 -6.67 10.94 9.72
C VAL A 156 -5.65 10.46 8.69
N THR A 157 -4.37 10.68 8.99
CA THR A 157 -3.21 10.12 8.28
C THR A 157 -2.49 9.08 9.14
N PHE A 158 -1.90 8.08 8.49
CA PHE A 158 -1.17 6.98 9.14
C PHE A 158 0.27 6.86 8.62
N ARG A 159 1.21 6.46 9.49
CA ARG A 159 2.58 6.08 9.11
C ARG A 159 3.05 4.88 9.92
N LEU A 160 4.01 4.14 9.37
CA LEU A 160 4.74 3.11 10.11
C LEU A 160 5.58 3.78 11.20
N ALA A 161 5.61 3.18 12.40
CA ALA A 161 6.55 3.57 13.44
C ALA A 161 7.88 2.80 13.29
N PRO A 162 9.05 3.39 13.61
CA PRO A 162 9.22 4.80 13.97
C PRO A 162 9.16 5.69 12.73
N THR A 163 8.68 6.92 12.92
CA THR A 163 8.66 7.96 11.88
C THR A 163 9.89 8.84 11.97
N SER A 164 10.36 9.37 10.85
CA SER A 164 11.28 10.52 10.82
C SER A 164 10.54 11.84 11.10
N THR A 165 11.27 12.92 11.36
CA THR A 165 10.69 14.27 11.54
C THR A 165 9.93 14.72 10.30
N ASP A 166 10.48 14.47 9.11
CA ASP A 166 9.86 14.87 7.84
C ASP A 166 8.59 14.06 7.57
N GLU A 167 8.59 12.76 7.89
CA GLU A 167 7.38 11.91 7.80
C GLU A 167 6.30 12.40 8.78
N ALA A 168 6.67 12.77 10.01
CA ALA A 168 5.75 13.32 10.99
C ALA A 168 5.17 14.68 10.56
N LEU A 169 5.98 15.56 9.98
CA LEU A 169 5.49 16.84 9.44
C LEU A 169 4.55 16.62 8.24
N SER A 170 4.91 15.70 7.36
CA SER A 170 4.06 15.24 6.25
C SER A 170 2.70 14.71 6.72
N MET A 171 2.62 14.06 7.89
CA MET A 171 1.34 13.63 8.46
C MET A 171 0.46 14.81 8.86
N VAL A 172 1.05 15.85 9.45
CA VAL A 172 0.35 17.06 9.90
C VAL A 172 -0.18 17.85 8.70
N ASP A 173 0.59 17.95 7.62
CA ASP A 173 0.18 18.63 6.40
C ASP A 173 -0.74 17.77 5.51
N GLY A 174 -0.80 16.46 5.75
CA GLY A 174 -1.48 15.49 4.90
C GLY A 174 -2.97 15.28 5.18
N ILE A 175 -3.52 15.89 6.24
CA ILE A 175 -4.97 15.85 6.52
C ILE A 175 -5.73 16.73 5.51
N ALA A 176 -6.96 16.34 5.16
CA ALA A 176 -7.78 17.11 4.22
C ALA A 176 -8.07 18.53 4.72
N ALA A 177 -8.18 18.70 6.04
CA ALA A 177 -8.42 19.99 6.70
C ALA A 177 -7.13 20.71 7.14
N ALA A 178 -5.97 20.45 6.51
CA ALA A 178 -4.69 21.03 6.90
C ALA A 178 -4.68 22.57 6.93
N GLU A 179 -5.51 23.23 6.12
CA GLU A 179 -5.68 24.68 6.12
C GLU A 179 -6.20 25.23 7.46
N ILE A 180 -6.95 24.44 8.25
CA ILE A 180 -7.37 24.85 9.59
C ILE A 180 -6.15 25.08 10.49
N LEU A 181 -5.10 24.27 10.31
CA LEU A 181 -3.84 24.41 11.06
C LEU A 181 -3.06 25.66 10.65
N ASN A 182 -3.32 26.22 9.46
CA ASN A 182 -2.72 27.49 9.01
C ASN A 182 -3.45 28.73 9.54
N GLY A 183 -4.57 28.55 10.27
CA GLY A 183 -5.40 29.63 10.79
C GLY A 183 -6.52 30.01 9.82
N VAL A 184 -7.77 29.85 10.27
CA VAL A 184 -8.98 30.22 9.51
C VAL A 184 -9.88 31.14 10.32
N ARG A 185 -10.55 32.09 9.65
CA ARG A 185 -11.55 32.99 10.28
C ARG A 185 -11.04 33.74 11.53
N GLY A 186 -9.78 34.17 11.50
CA GLY A 186 -9.16 34.94 12.60
C GLY A 186 -8.53 34.10 13.72
N SER A 187 -8.48 32.76 13.59
CA SER A 187 -7.62 31.93 14.43
C SER A 187 -6.16 32.03 14.00
N GLU A 188 -5.25 31.92 14.97
CA GLU A 188 -3.80 31.87 14.71
C GLU A 188 -3.39 30.51 14.14
N ALA A 189 -2.34 30.51 13.32
CA ALA A 189 -1.71 29.28 12.86
C ALA A 189 -1.11 28.50 14.04
N VAL A 190 -1.16 27.18 13.98
CA VAL A 190 -0.58 26.32 15.01
C VAL A 190 0.91 26.06 14.74
N ASP A 191 1.66 25.74 15.80
CA ASP A 191 3.03 25.25 15.71
C ASP A 191 3.05 23.80 15.19
N LYS A 192 3.04 23.65 13.86
CA LYS A 192 3.12 22.35 13.18
C LYS A 192 4.39 21.56 13.54
N PRO A 193 5.60 22.17 13.63
CA PRO A 193 6.78 21.47 14.13
C PRO A 193 6.60 20.87 15.53
N ALA A 194 5.92 21.55 16.46
CA ALA A 194 5.64 20.98 17.78
C ALA A 194 4.73 19.74 17.71
N LEU A 195 3.71 19.76 16.85
CA LEU A 195 2.85 18.60 16.59
C LEU A 195 3.63 17.42 15.99
N ALA A 196 4.42 17.68 14.95
CA ALA A 196 5.30 16.67 14.33
C ALA A 196 6.28 16.09 15.36
N GLY A 197 6.79 16.92 16.28
CA GLY A 197 7.63 16.47 17.39
C GLY A 197 6.93 15.48 18.32
N ILE A 198 5.64 15.69 18.63
CA ILE A 198 4.86 14.73 19.44
C ILE A 198 4.66 13.42 18.68
N VAL A 199 4.29 13.47 17.40
CA VAL A 199 4.13 12.29 16.54
C VAL A 199 5.43 11.47 16.50
N HIS A 200 6.58 12.13 16.28
CA HIS A 200 7.88 11.47 16.25
C HIS A 200 8.27 10.83 17.60
N ARG A 201 8.04 11.51 18.72
CA ARG A 201 8.31 10.95 20.05
C ARG A 201 7.42 9.76 20.37
N LEU A 202 6.14 9.85 20.01
CA LEU A 202 5.20 8.74 20.19
C LEU A 202 5.58 7.54 19.33
N SER A 203 5.99 7.75 18.07
CA SER A 203 6.40 6.65 17.19
C SER A 203 7.63 5.93 17.72
N ARG A 204 8.59 6.65 18.33
CA ARG A 204 9.72 6.05 19.04
C ARG A 204 9.28 5.26 20.28
N LEU A 205 8.40 5.82 21.11
CA LEU A 205 7.88 5.16 22.31
C LEU A 205 7.28 3.78 22.00
N VAL A 206 6.37 3.70 21.02
CA VAL A 206 5.72 2.42 20.68
C VAL A 206 6.64 1.45 19.94
N THR A 207 7.72 1.94 19.34
CA THR A 207 8.76 1.09 18.74
C THR A 207 9.63 0.45 19.83
N ASP A 208 10.00 1.22 20.86
CA ASP A 208 10.88 0.74 21.93
C ASP A 208 10.16 -0.25 22.87
N PHE A 209 8.83 -0.22 22.93
CA PHE A 209 8.00 -1.06 23.80
C PHE A 209 6.87 -1.78 23.04
N PRO A 210 7.12 -3.00 22.53
CA PRO A 210 6.12 -3.81 21.84
C PRO A 210 4.85 -4.10 22.66
N GLN A 211 4.93 -4.05 23.99
CA GLN A 211 3.81 -4.25 24.90
C GLN A 211 2.75 -3.14 24.81
N LEU A 212 3.08 -1.96 24.27
CA LEU A 212 2.13 -0.85 24.12
C LEU A 212 1.19 -1.14 22.95
N ALA A 213 0.00 -1.67 23.23
CA ALA A 213 -0.96 -2.07 22.20
C ALA A 213 -1.60 -0.85 21.52
N GLU A 214 -1.98 0.14 22.32
CA GLU A 214 -2.62 1.39 21.90
C GLU A 214 -2.14 2.53 22.80
N VAL A 215 -1.83 3.68 22.19
CA VAL A 215 -1.58 4.94 22.90
C VAL A 215 -2.44 6.01 22.23
N ASP A 216 -3.33 6.64 22.99
CA ASP A 216 -4.22 7.70 22.51
C ASP A 216 -3.94 8.99 23.26
N LEU A 217 -3.53 10.03 22.52
CA LEU A 217 -3.34 11.39 23.01
C LEU A 217 -4.52 12.22 22.49
N ASN A 218 -5.56 12.35 23.31
CA ASN A 218 -6.82 12.91 22.88
C ASN A 218 -7.55 13.71 23.99
N PRO A 219 -7.69 15.03 23.87
CA PRO A 219 -7.15 15.87 22.79
C PRO A 219 -5.67 16.20 23.01
N VAL A 220 -4.97 16.48 21.90
CA VAL A 220 -3.76 17.31 21.90
C VAL A 220 -4.19 18.74 21.54
N LEU A 221 -3.87 19.71 22.40
CA LEU A 221 -4.13 21.13 22.13
C LEU A 221 -2.93 21.76 21.45
N ALA A 222 -3.14 22.31 20.25
CA ALA A 222 -2.15 23.00 19.45
C ALA A 222 -2.39 24.51 19.46
N THR A 223 -1.33 25.29 19.67
CA THR A 223 -1.32 26.76 19.66
C THR A 223 -0.19 27.26 18.78
N GLY A 224 -0.11 28.57 18.53
CA GLY A 224 1.02 29.16 17.80
C GLY A 224 2.38 29.03 18.51
N ASN A 225 2.41 28.61 19.78
CA ASN A 225 3.62 28.52 20.60
C ASN A 225 3.96 27.08 21.04
N GLY A 226 3.22 26.08 20.58
CA GLY A 226 3.47 24.67 20.90
C GLY A 226 2.22 23.82 20.97
N ALA A 227 2.40 22.55 21.34
CA ALA A 227 1.34 21.57 21.48
C ALA A 227 1.47 20.76 22.77
N THR A 228 0.35 20.34 23.36
CA THR A 228 0.30 19.61 24.64
C THR A 228 -0.80 18.55 24.64
N ALA A 229 -0.46 17.31 25.01
CA ALA A 229 -1.42 16.22 25.18
C ALA A 229 -2.19 16.40 26.50
N VAL A 230 -3.49 16.65 26.40
CA VAL A 230 -4.35 16.98 27.56
C VAL A 230 -4.77 15.74 28.34
N ASP A 231 -5.03 14.66 27.60
CA ASP A 231 -5.35 13.35 28.15
C ASP A 231 -4.53 12.28 27.43
N VAL A 232 -4.20 11.23 28.18
CA VAL A 232 -3.34 10.14 27.74
C VAL A 232 -3.98 8.84 28.18
N ARG A 233 -4.26 7.97 27.20
CA ARG A 233 -4.73 6.61 27.46
C ARG A 233 -3.76 5.63 26.83
N ILE A 234 -3.33 4.64 27.63
CA ILE A 234 -2.38 3.62 27.18
C ILE A 234 -2.95 2.23 27.52
N LEU A 235 -3.13 1.41 26.49
CA LEU A 235 -3.46 0.00 26.60
C LEU A 235 -2.20 -0.83 26.38
N VAL A 236 -2.08 -1.91 27.16
CA VAL A 236 -0.94 -2.82 27.11
C VAL A 236 -1.41 -4.23 26.76
N ASP A 237 -0.64 -4.89 25.91
CA ASP A 237 -0.79 -6.31 25.60
C ASP A 237 0.50 -7.05 26.03
N PRO A 238 0.47 -7.77 27.17
CA PRO A 238 1.63 -8.54 27.63
C PRO A 238 1.92 -9.75 26.74
N ALA A 239 0.98 -10.16 25.88
CA ALA A 239 1.15 -11.27 24.94
C ALA A 239 1.57 -10.79 23.53
N ALA A 240 2.15 -9.59 23.43
CA ALA A 240 2.57 -8.94 22.18
C ALA A 240 3.04 -9.98 21.14
N ALA A 241 2.36 -9.97 19.99
CA ALA A 241 2.53 -10.98 18.95
C ALA A 241 4.01 -11.15 18.58
N ALA A 242 4.45 -12.41 18.46
CA ALA A 242 5.79 -12.71 17.98
C ALA A 242 6.01 -12.08 16.61
N GLU A 243 7.18 -11.47 16.41
CA GLU A 243 7.54 -10.93 15.10
C GLU A 243 7.50 -12.05 14.03
N PRO A 244 6.99 -11.76 12.82
CA PRO A 244 7.07 -12.69 11.71
C PRO A 244 8.53 -13.11 11.44
N VAL A 245 8.71 -14.34 10.98
CA VAL A 245 10.03 -14.79 10.51
C VAL A 245 10.36 -14.01 9.23
N ARG A 246 11.49 -13.29 9.24
CA ARG A 246 11.99 -12.54 8.08
C ARG A 246 13.27 -13.16 7.57
N PHE A 247 13.39 -13.24 6.24
CA PHE A 247 14.60 -13.69 5.56
C PHE A 247 15.39 -12.49 5.07
N GLY A 248 16.73 -12.60 5.11
CA GLY A 248 17.60 -11.57 4.56
C GLY A 248 17.50 -11.53 3.03
N GLN A 249 17.78 -10.37 2.43
CA GLN A 249 17.74 -10.19 0.97
C GLN A 249 18.54 -11.27 0.21
N ASP A 250 19.74 -11.61 0.68
CA ASP A 250 20.59 -12.62 0.04
C ASP A 250 19.98 -14.03 0.14
N GLU A 251 19.33 -14.35 1.24
CA GLU A 251 18.64 -15.64 1.44
C GLU A 251 17.42 -15.76 0.51
N ILE A 252 16.65 -14.68 0.41
CA ILE A 252 15.51 -14.57 -0.52
C ILE A 252 16.01 -14.77 -1.95
N LEU A 253 17.05 -14.04 -2.38
CA LEU A 253 17.58 -14.13 -3.74
C LEU A 253 18.14 -15.52 -4.04
N ALA A 254 18.84 -16.16 -3.09
CA ALA A 254 19.37 -17.50 -3.27
C ALA A 254 18.25 -18.52 -3.53
N ALA A 255 17.19 -18.49 -2.72
CA ALA A 255 16.05 -19.39 -2.90
C ALA A 255 15.23 -19.06 -4.16
N MET A 256 14.87 -17.80 -4.35
CA MET A 256 14.03 -17.36 -5.47
C MET A 256 14.72 -17.56 -6.83
N ASN A 257 16.05 -17.42 -6.93
CA ASN A 257 16.74 -17.76 -8.17
C ASN A 257 16.62 -19.25 -8.52
N ARG A 258 16.73 -20.16 -7.55
CA ARG A 258 16.51 -21.59 -7.78
C ARG A 258 15.05 -21.92 -8.11
N ILE A 259 14.09 -21.14 -7.61
CA ILE A 259 12.66 -21.31 -7.89
C ILE A 259 12.28 -20.79 -9.28
N MET A 260 12.77 -19.62 -9.65
CA MET A 260 12.39 -18.93 -10.89
C MET A 260 13.24 -19.36 -12.09
N LYS A 261 14.48 -19.81 -11.84
CA LYS A 261 15.42 -20.31 -12.84
C LYS A 261 15.93 -21.72 -12.48
N PRO A 262 15.02 -22.70 -12.28
CA PRO A 262 15.41 -24.04 -11.89
C PRO A 262 16.15 -24.74 -13.03
N ALA A 263 17.15 -25.56 -12.71
CA ALA A 263 17.75 -26.50 -13.65
C ALA A 263 16.91 -27.78 -13.82
N ALA A 264 16.15 -28.14 -12.78
CA ALA A 264 15.29 -29.31 -12.78
C ALA A 264 13.99 -29.11 -11.96
N VAL A 265 12.88 -29.62 -12.50
CA VAL A 265 11.55 -29.59 -11.89
C VAL A 265 11.01 -31.00 -11.73
N ALA A 266 10.62 -31.37 -10.51
CA ALA A 266 9.86 -32.58 -10.23
C ALA A 266 8.37 -32.27 -10.11
N VAL A 267 7.51 -33.10 -10.72
CA VAL A 267 6.04 -32.96 -10.60
C VAL A 267 5.49 -34.12 -9.78
N ILE A 268 5.19 -33.85 -8.51
CA ILE A 268 4.61 -34.80 -7.57
C ILE A 268 3.11 -34.91 -7.82
N GLY A 269 2.65 -36.12 -8.14
CA GLY A 269 1.29 -36.34 -8.64
C GLY A 269 1.17 -36.14 -10.16
N ALA A 270 2.28 -36.27 -10.90
CA ALA A 270 2.26 -36.28 -12.35
C ALA A 270 1.29 -37.35 -12.89
N SER A 271 0.64 -37.05 -14.01
CA SER A 271 -0.36 -37.95 -14.62
C SER A 271 -0.31 -37.89 -16.14
N ALA A 272 -0.53 -39.02 -16.81
CA ALA A 272 -0.77 -39.08 -18.26
C ALA A 272 -2.25 -38.88 -18.62
N GLU A 273 -3.15 -38.95 -17.64
CA GLU A 273 -4.60 -38.83 -17.85
C GLU A 273 -5.05 -37.37 -17.96
N ASP A 274 -5.72 -37.06 -19.06
CA ASP A 274 -6.27 -35.73 -19.37
C ASP A 274 -7.26 -35.24 -18.29
N GLY A 275 -7.25 -33.94 -18.03
CA GLY A 275 -8.13 -33.30 -17.05
C GLY A 275 -7.61 -33.33 -15.60
N LYS A 276 -6.57 -34.11 -15.29
CA LYS A 276 -5.90 -34.06 -13.99
C LYS A 276 -4.91 -32.88 -13.91
N ILE A 277 -4.87 -32.19 -12.77
CA ILE A 277 -3.94 -31.06 -12.51
C ILE A 277 -2.49 -31.43 -12.83
N GLY A 278 -2.02 -32.59 -12.35
CA GLY A 278 -0.66 -33.06 -12.62
C GLY A 278 -0.38 -33.35 -14.10
N ASN A 279 -1.40 -33.64 -14.91
CA ASN A 279 -1.26 -33.74 -16.36
C ASN A 279 -1.12 -32.37 -17.01
N SER A 280 -1.93 -31.39 -16.60
CA SER A 280 -1.85 -30.01 -17.10
C SER A 280 -0.48 -29.38 -16.83
N VAL A 281 0.04 -29.52 -15.61
CA VAL A 281 1.39 -29.02 -15.26
C VAL A 281 2.46 -29.70 -16.13
N MET A 282 2.41 -31.02 -16.26
CA MET A 282 3.35 -31.77 -17.11
C MET A 282 3.29 -31.30 -18.57
N LYS A 283 2.09 -31.15 -19.15
CA LYS A 283 1.92 -30.65 -20.53
C LYS A 283 2.43 -29.24 -20.69
N ASN A 284 2.20 -28.36 -19.72
CA ASN A 284 2.64 -26.97 -19.80
C ASN A 284 4.17 -26.85 -19.75
N LEU A 285 4.85 -27.62 -18.91
CA LEU A 285 6.31 -27.67 -18.89
C LEU A 285 6.88 -28.24 -20.19
N VAL A 286 6.34 -29.36 -20.68
CA VAL A 286 6.84 -30.04 -21.89
C VAL A 286 6.55 -29.25 -23.16
N ASN A 287 5.29 -28.86 -23.37
CA ASN A 287 4.86 -28.17 -24.59
C ASN A 287 5.25 -26.69 -24.58
N GLY A 288 5.43 -26.09 -23.39
CA GLY A 288 5.93 -24.73 -23.24
C GLY A 288 7.40 -24.57 -23.60
N GLY A 289 8.14 -25.67 -23.76
CA GLY A 289 9.55 -25.64 -24.16
C GLY A 289 10.51 -25.29 -23.04
N TYR A 290 10.19 -25.67 -21.79
CA TYR A 290 11.13 -25.58 -20.67
C TYR A 290 12.38 -26.43 -20.96
N ALA A 291 13.54 -25.79 -20.84
CA ALA A 291 14.82 -26.41 -21.24
C ALA A 291 15.44 -27.30 -20.16
N GLY A 292 15.04 -27.14 -18.90
CA GLY A 292 15.56 -27.93 -17.79
C GLY A 292 14.99 -29.35 -17.72
N GLU A 293 15.51 -30.14 -16.78
CA GLU A 293 15.05 -31.52 -16.58
C GLU A 293 13.65 -31.55 -15.96
N ILE A 294 12.79 -32.45 -16.46
CA ILE A 294 11.43 -32.63 -15.95
C ILE A 294 11.31 -34.07 -15.43
N TYR A 295 11.04 -34.22 -14.14
CA TYR A 295 10.91 -35.51 -13.45
C TYR A 295 9.46 -35.77 -12.99
N PRO A 296 8.70 -36.61 -13.71
CA PRO A 296 7.38 -37.04 -13.24
C PRO A 296 7.50 -37.96 -12.01
N ILE A 297 6.85 -37.61 -10.91
CA ILE A 297 6.78 -38.47 -9.71
C ILE A 297 5.39 -39.08 -9.60
N ASN A 298 5.34 -40.39 -9.80
CA ASN A 298 4.12 -41.21 -9.77
C ASN A 298 4.45 -42.65 -9.32
N PRO A 299 3.87 -43.16 -8.21
CA PRO A 299 4.14 -44.51 -7.71
C PRO A 299 3.74 -45.67 -8.62
N LYS A 300 2.91 -45.43 -9.65
CA LYS A 300 2.28 -46.48 -10.47
C LYS A 300 2.72 -46.45 -11.94
N ALA A 301 3.00 -45.27 -12.48
CA ALA A 301 3.39 -45.13 -13.88
C ALA A 301 4.89 -45.35 -14.03
N ALA A 302 5.31 -46.07 -15.08
CA ALA A 302 6.71 -46.17 -15.47
C ALA A 302 7.16 -44.97 -16.34
N GLU A 303 6.21 -44.34 -17.04
CA GLU A 303 6.45 -43.28 -18.01
C GLU A 303 5.23 -42.34 -18.09
N ILE A 304 5.48 -41.03 -18.25
CA ILE A 304 4.47 -39.98 -18.42
C ILE A 304 4.99 -38.96 -19.44
N LEU A 305 4.24 -38.72 -20.53
CA LEU A 305 4.60 -37.79 -21.62
C LEU A 305 6.04 -38.02 -22.13
N ASP A 306 6.34 -39.27 -22.51
CA ASP A 306 7.65 -39.70 -23.05
C ASP A 306 8.84 -39.49 -22.10
N ARG A 307 8.56 -39.38 -20.78
CA ARG A 307 9.56 -39.22 -19.72
C ARG A 307 9.42 -40.31 -18.67
N LYS A 308 10.54 -40.87 -18.25
CA LYS A 308 10.60 -41.87 -17.17
C LYS A 308 9.99 -41.29 -15.88
N ALA A 309 9.00 -41.98 -15.34
CA ALA A 309 8.39 -41.61 -14.07
C ALA A 309 9.05 -42.37 -12.90
N TYR A 310 9.09 -41.72 -11.74
CA TYR A 310 9.74 -42.23 -10.53
C TYR A 310 8.72 -42.42 -9.41
N PRO A 311 8.79 -43.49 -8.59
CA PRO A 311 7.87 -43.69 -7.48
C PRO A 311 7.97 -42.63 -6.39
N SER A 312 9.19 -42.21 -6.06
CA SER A 312 9.50 -41.13 -5.13
C SER A 312 10.49 -40.15 -5.76
N ILE A 313 10.48 -38.90 -5.30
CA ILE A 313 11.48 -37.89 -5.65
C ILE A 313 12.91 -38.31 -5.23
N LYS A 314 13.03 -39.18 -4.22
CA LYS A 314 14.32 -39.74 -3.78
C LYS A 314 14.94 -40.68 -4.82
N ASP A 315 14.12 -41.28 -5.68
CA ASP A 315 14.59 -42.19 -6.73
C ASP A 315 15.14 -41.44 -7.95
N VAL A 316 14.99 -40.11 -8.01
CA VAL A 316 15.53 -39.27 -9.07
C VAL A 316 17.07 -39.23 -8.95
N PRO A 317 17.82 -39.55 -10.02
CA PRO A 317 19.28 -39.64 -9.94
C PRO A 317 19.99 -38.29 -9.84
N GLY A 318 19.43 -37.22 -10.42
CA GLY A 318 19.99 -35.88 -10.41
C GLY A 318 19.45 -34.98 -9.30
N ASP A 319 19.94 -33.76 -9.24
CA ASP A 319 19.42 -32.73 -8.34
C ASP A 319 18.08 -32.20 -8.84
N VAL A 320 17.26 -31.70 -7.91
CA VAL A 320 15.95 -31.11 -8.18
C VAL A 320 15.89 -29.77 -7.47
N ASP A 321 15.63 -28.68 -8.19
CA ASP A 321 15.50 -27.35 -7.58
C ASP A 321 14.08 -27.06 -7.10
N VAL A 322 13.09 -27.53 -7.86
CA VAL A 322 11.68 -27.25 -7.62
C VAL A 322 10.87 -28.54 -7.63
N ALA A 323 10.00 -28.71 -6.62
CA ALA A 323 8.98 -29.75 -6.58
C ALA A 323 7.58 -29.13 -6.65
N VAL A 324 6.83 -29.45 -7.69
CA VAL A 324 5.43 -29.03 -7.88
C VAL A 324 4.49 -30.11 -7.36
N PHE A 325 3.64 -29.77 -6.40
CA PHE A 325 2.74 -30.71 -5.73
C PHE A 325 1.35 -30.60 -6.34
N ALA A 326 0.92 -31.65 -7.02
CA ALA A 326 -0.43 -31.82 -7.59
C ALA A 326 -1.16 -33.01 -6.93
N ILE A 327 -1.01 -33.15 -5.61
CA ILE A 327 -1.59 -34.22 -4.79
C ILE A 327 -2.52 -33.65 -3.70
N PRO A 328 -3.49 -34.41 -3.16
CA PRO A 328 -4.34 -33.95 -2.06
C PRO A 328 -3.54 -33.49 -0.83
N ALA A 329 -4.00 -32.43 -0.15
CA ALA A 329 -3.35 -31.79 1.01
C ALA A 329 -2.82 -32.78 2.07
N LYS A 330 -3.61 -33.80 2.44
CA LYS A 330 -3.21 -34.81 3.45
C LYS A 330 -1.94 -35.61 3.12
N PHE A 331 -1.51 -35.63 1.87
CA PHE A 331 -0.31 -36.34 1.43
C PHE A 331 0.90 -35.42 1.26
N VAL A 332 0.70 -34.10 1.36
CA VAL A 332 1.76 -33.10 1.18
C VAL A 332 2.87 -33.23 2.24
N PRO A 333 2.60 -33.40 3.56
CA PRO A 333 3.66 -33.48 4.56
C PRO A 333 4.70 -34.57 4.25
N ALA A 334 4.25 -35.79 3.98
CA ALA A 334 5.13 -36.91 3.68
C ALA A 334 5.94 -36.70 2.40
N ALA A 335 5.32 -36.19 1.33
CA ALA A 335 6.01 -35.90 0.09
C ALA A 335 6.98 -34.71 0.21
N LEU A 336 6.67 -33.73 1.06
CA LEU A 336 7.53 -32.57 1.34
C LEU A 336 8.75 -32.98 2.16
N GLU A 337 8.60 -33.92 3.10
CA GLU A 337 9.74 -34.50 3.82
C GLU A 337 10.73 -35.14 2.84
N GLU A 338 10.25 -35.94 1.88
CA GLU A 338 11.11 -36.54 0.84
C GLU A 338 11.74 -35.50 -0.09
N ALA A 339 11.02 -34.43 -0.43
CA ALA A 339 11.57 -33.33 -1.23
C ALA A 339 12.65 -32.55 -0.46
N GLY A 340 12.46 -32.35 0.84
CA GLY A 340 13.44 -31.76 1.74
C GLY A 340 14.71 -32.59 1.86
N GLU A 341 14.57 -33.91 2.05
CA GLU A 341 15.71 -34.86 2.05
C GLU A 341 16.49 -34.84 0.71
N LYS A 342 15.81 -34.53 -0.40
CA LYS A 342 16.42 -34.39 -1.73
C LYS A 342 17.14 -33.04 -1.94
N GLY A 343 16.97 -32.07 -1.05
CA GLY A 343 17.61 -30.75 -1.15
C GLY A 343 16.93 -29.78 -2.12
N VAL A 344 15.63 -29.96 -2.34
CA VAL A 344 14.80 -29.05 -3.16
C VAL A 344 14.82 -27.65 -2.54
N ALA A 345 14.97 -26.61 -3.37
CA ALA A 345 14.89 -25.22 -2.89
C ALA A 345 13.45 -24.76 -2.70
N GLY A 346 12.56 -25.13 -3.63
CA GLY A 346 11.18 -24.64 -3.67
C GLY A 346 10.13 -25.74 -3.75
N ALA A 347 9.16 -25.70 -2.84
CA ALA A 347 7.93 -26.49 -2.90
C ALA A 347 6.77 -25.62 -3.39
N ILE A 348 6.18 -26.01 -4.53
CA ILE A 348 5.10 -25.26 -5.20
C ILE A 348 3.79 -26.01 -4.93
N LEU A 349 2.99 -25.48 -4.00
CA LEU A 349 1.85 -26.20 -3.42
C LEU A 349 0.53 -25.79 -4.06
N ILE A 350 0.17 -26.44 -5.17
CA ILE A 350 -1.13 -26.27 -5.83
C ILE A 350 -2.35 -26.64 -4.96
N PRO A 351 -2.36 -27.71 -4.14
CA PRO A 351 -3.61 -28.16 -3.50
C PRO A 351 -4.17 -27.17 -2.48
N SER A 352 -5.50 -27.17 -2.37
CA SER A 352 -6.26 -26.62 -1.25
C SER A 352 -6.51 -27.67 -0.16
N GLY A 353 -7.05 -27.25 0.98
CA GLY A 353 -7.34 -28.06 2.16
C GLY A 353 -6.50 -27.69 3.40
N PHE A 354 -5.97 -26.47 3.46
CA PHE A 354 -5.11 -25.97 4.53
C PHE A 354 -5.84 -24.89 5.36
N GLY A 355 -5.16 -23.81 5.74
CA GLY A 355 -5.68 -22.76 6.61
C GLY A 355 -6.97 -22.11 6.11
N GLU A 356 -7.15 -21.98 4.79
CA GLU A 356 -8.35 -21.46 4.14
C GLU A 356 -9.61 -22.30 4.39
N THR A 357 -9.42 -23.57 4.76
CA THR A 357 -10.51 -24.49 5.16
C THR A 357 -10.62 -24.69 6.66
N GLY A 358 -9.84 -23.92 7.45
CA GLY A 358 -9.72 -24.07 8.91
C GLY A 358 -8.68 -25.09 9.37
N ASN A 359 -7.97 -25.75 8.45
CA ASN A 359 -6.95 -26.75 8.77
C ASN A 359 -5.56 -26.11 8.99
N ILE A 360 -5.49 -25.24 10.00
CA ILE A 360 -4.29 -24.48 10.36
C ILE A 360 -3.16 -25.41 10.83
N GLU A 361 -3.51 -26.49 11.51
CA GLU A 361 -2.58 -27.50 12.03
C GLU A 361 -1.76 -28.16 10.91
N LEU A 362 -2.43 -28.59 9.82
CA LEU A 362 -1.74 -29.17 8.67
C LEU A 362 -0.85 -28.14 7.96
N GLN A 363 -1.29 -26.88 7.84
CA GLN A 363 -0.44 -25.83 7.26
C GLN A 363 0.83 -25.61 8.09
N ASN A 364 0.69 -25.57 9.41
CA ASN A 364 1.81 -25.42 10.33
C ASN A 364 2.76 -26.63 10.30
N GLU A 365 2.24 -27.85 10.16
CA GLU A 365 3.05 -29.06 9.96
C GLU A 365 3.90 -28.97 8.69
N VAL A 366 3.29 -28.58 7.56
CA VAL A 366 3.99 -28.39 6.28
C VAL A 366 5.09 -27.32 6.41
N LEU A 367 4.79 -26.20 7.08
CA LEU A 367 5.78 -25.14 7.33
C LEU A 367 6.94 -25.61 8.21
N ALA A 368 6.66 -26.41 9.24
CA ALA A 368 7.69 -26.96 10.12
C ALA A 368 8.64 -27.90 9.35
N ILE A 369 8.09 -28.74 8.46
CA ILE A 369 8.87 -29.64 7.60
C ILE A 369 9.74 -28.85 6.63
N ALA A 370 9.16 -27.85 5.95
CA ALA A 370 9.91 -27.00 5.02
C ALA A 370 11.09 -26.29 5.70
N ARG A 371 10.85 -25.68 6.87
CA ARG A 371 11.89 -25.01 7.67
C ARG A 371 12.99 -25.95 8.14
N LYS A 372 12.63 -27.17 8.55
CA LYS A 372 13.60 -28.21 8.96
C LYS A 372 14.62 -28.50 7.86
N HIS A 373 14.19 -28.47 6.59
CA HIS A 373 15.02 -28.83 5.44
C HIS A 373 15.52 -27.62 4.63
N GLY A 374 15.19 -26.39 5.03
CA GLY A 374 15.54 -25.18 4.28
C GLY A 374 14.82 -25.04 2.94
N VAL A 375 13.65 -25.68 2.78
CA VAL A 375 12.80 -25.56 1.60
C VAL A 375 11.92 -24.33 1.74
N ARG A 376 11.80 -23.50 0.70
CA ARG A 376 10.83 -22.39 0.65
C ARG A 376 9.52 -22.85 0.00
N ILE A 377 8.38 -22.34 0.48
CA ILE A 377 7.04 -22.73 -0.02
C ILE A 377 6.38 -21.57 -0.78
N LEU A 378 5.99 -21.82 -2.03
CA LEU A 378 5.02 -20.99 -2.75
C LEU A 378 3.62 -21.60 -2.60
N GLY A 379 2.69 -20.85 -2.00
CA GLY A 379 1.33 -21.30 -1.67
C GLY A 379 1.13 -21.55 -0.17
N PRO A 380 0.28 -22.53 0.23
CA PRO A 380 -0.51 -23.45 -0.61
C PRO A 380 -1.70 -22.78 -1.30
N ASN A 381 -2.55 -23.60 -1.95
CA ASN A 381 -3.77 -23.18 -2.63
C ASN A 381 -3.52 -22.17 -3.76
N ILE A 382 -2.69 -22.56 -4.72
CA ILE A 382 -2.31 -21.72 -5.87
C ILE A 382 -2.68 -22.37 -7.19
N TYR A 383 -2.76 -21.55 -8.23
CA TYR A 383 -2.86 -22.03 -9.60
C TYR A 383 -1.51 -22.42 -10.21
N GLY A 384 -0.42 -22.15 -9.49
CA GLY A 384 0.97 -22.33 -9.93
C GLY A 384 1.61 -21.01 -10.35
N TYR A 385 2.67 -21.11 -11.14
CA TYR A 385 3.40 -19.94 -11.63
C TYR A 385 4.08 -20.22 -12.97
N TYR A 386 4.53 -19.17 -13.62
CA TYR A 386 5.42 -19.28 -14.77
C TYR A 386 6.38 -18.10 -14.85
N TYR A 387 7.51 -18.35 -15.49
CA TYR A 387 8.56 -17.39 -15.78
C TYR A 387 8.95 -17.53 -17.25
N THR A 388 8.55 -16.56 -18.07
CA THR A 388 8.63 -16.64 -19.53
C THR A 388 10.05 -16.55 -20.09
N PRO A 389 11.05 -15.91 -19.44
CA PRO A 389 12.44 -15.96 -19.92
C PRO A 389 12.97 -17.39 -20.04
N GLU A 390 12.65 -18.26 -19.08
CA GLU A 390 13.08 -19.67 -19.03
C GLU A 390 12.09 -20.64 -19.68
N ASN A 391 11.00 -20.14 -20.29
CA ASN A 391 9.87 -20.95 -20.77
C ASN A 391 9.31 -21.90 -19.67
N LEU A 392 9.44 -21.51 -18.40
CA LEU A 392 9.01 -22.31 -17.26
C LEU A 392 7.51 -22.10 -17.04
N SER A 393 6.70 -23.14 -17.25
CA SER A 393 5.24 -23.10 -17.04
C SER A 393 4.76 -24.16 -16.04
N ALA A 394 4.88 -23.88 -14.75
CA ALA A 394 4.51 -24.75 -13.63
C ALA A 394 3.11 -24.41 -13.08
N THR A 395 2.12 -24.38 -13.96
CA THR A 395 0.71 -24.07 -13.65
C THR A 395 -0.23 -25.09 -14.29
N PHE A 396 -1.46 -25.19 -13.79
CA PHE A 396 -2.52 -25.96 -14.45
C PHE A 396 -3.45 -25.10 -15.32
N CYS A 397 -3.21 -23.80 -15.42
CA CYS A 397 -3.92 -22.89 -16.32
C CYS A 397 -3.43 -23.02 -17.78
N THR A 398 -4.20 -22.48 -18.73
CA THR A 398 -3.78 -22.43 -20.14
C THR A 398 -2.52 -21.55 -20.26
N PRO A 399 -1.40 -22.05 -20.78
CA PRO A 399 -0.13 -21.31 -20.77
C PRO A 399 -0.20 -20.06 -21.67
N TYR A 400 0.63 -19.08 -21.35
CA TYR A 400 0.81 -17.85 -22.12
C TYR A 400 2.31 -17.58 -22.28
N ASP A 401 2.73 -17.35 -23.50
CA ASP A 401 4.13 -17.42 -23.95
C ASP A 401 4.66 -16.09 -24.51
N VAL A 402 3.85 -15.03 -24.49
CA VAL A 402 4.30 -13.71 -24.93
C VAL A 402 5.21 -13.11 -23.86
N LYS A 403 6.50 -13.04 -24.18
CA LYS A 403 7.53 -12.45 -23.33
C LYS A 403 7.39 -10.93 -23.25
N GLY A 404 7.62 -10.36 -22.08
CA GLY A 404 7.67 -8.92 -21.86
C GLY A 404 8.12 -8.55 -20.46
N GLY A 405 8.07 -7.26 -20.12
CA GLY A 405 8.65 -6.71 -18.90
C GLY A 405 7.76 -6.72 -17.65
N VAL A 406 6.58 -7.34 -17.69
CA VAL A 406 5.59 -7.22 -16.61
C VAL A 406 5.55 -8.47 -15.75
N ALA A 407 5.87 -8.35 -14.45
CA ALA A 407 5.65 -9.39 -13.46
C ALA A 407 4.29 -9.20 -12.79
N LEU A 408 3.48 -10.25 -12.76
CA LEU A 408 2.16 -10.24 -12.12
C LEU A 408 2.10 -11.25 -10.98
N SER A 409 1.47 -10.87 -9.88
CA SER A 409 1.13 -11.79 -8.80
C SER A 409 -0.33 -11.67 -8.40
N SER A 410 -0.92 -12.78 -7.97
CA SER A 410 -2.29 -12.81 -7.48
C SER A 410 -2.46 -13.81 -6.35
N GLN A 411 -3.01 -13.33 -5.24
CA GLN A 411 -3.46 -14.16 -4.13
C GLN A 411 -4.64 -15.06 -4.53
N SER A 412 -5.59 -14.53 -5.30
CA SER A 412 -6.75 -15.28 -5.79
C SER A 412 -6.46 -16.00 -7.10
N GLY A 413 -6.79 -17.29 -7.19
CA GLY A 413 -6.67 -18.06 -8.43
C GLY A 413 -7.64 -17.60 -9.51
N GLY A 414 -8.87 -17.22 -9.16
CA GLY A 414 -9.85 -16.70 -10.13
C GLY A 414 -9.40 -15.38 -10.75
N ILE A 415 -8.85 -14.47 -9.93
CA ILE A 415 -8.26 -13.22 -10.43
C ILE A 415 -7.00 -13.51 -11.25
N GLY A 416 -6.17 -14.48 -10.86
CA GLY A 416 -5.03 -14.93 -11.65
C GLY A 416 -5.41 -15.41 -13.05
N MET A 417 -6.52 -16.15 -13.17
CA MET A 417 -7.07 -16.56 -14.47
C MET A 417 -7.60 -15.37 -15.29
N ALA A 418 -8.19 -14.37 -14.65
CA ALA A 418 -8.61 -13.14 -15.33
C ALA A 418 -7.42 -12.33 -15.84
N ILE A 419 -6.35 -12.22 -15.05
CA ILE A 419 -5.08 -11.59 -15.43
C ILE A 419 -4.48 -12.29 -16.66
N LEU A 420 -4.42 -13.62 -16.63
CA LEU A 420 -3.95 -14.43 -17.74
C LEU A 420 -4.81 -14.28 -19.00
N GLY A 421 -6.14 -14.29 -18.84
CA GLY A 421 -7.09 -14.06 -19.92
C GLY A 421 -6.91 -12.69 -20.58
N PHE A 422 -6.79 -11.63 -19.77
CA PHE A 422 -6.51 -10.28 -20.27
C PHE A 422 -5.16 -10.22 -20.98
N SER A 423 -4.10 -10.79 -20.39
CA SER A 423 -2.76 -10.77 -20.98
C SER A 423 -2.78 -11.34 -22.39
N ARG A 424 -3.47 -12.48 -22.58
CA ARG A 424 -3.70 -13.11 -23.89
C ARG A 424 -4.48 -12.23 -24.86
N SER A 425 -5.63 -11.70 -24.44
CA SER A 425 -6.50 -10.90 -25.31
C SER A 425 -5.87 -9.57 -25.71
N ALA A 426 -5.08 -8.96 -24.83
CA ALA A 426 -4.43 -7.67 -25.04
C ALA A 426 -3.02 -7.78 -25.66
N GLY A 427 -2.50 -8.99 -25.85
CA GLY A 427 -1.12 -9.24 -26.30
C GLY A 427 -0.07 -8.64 -25.36
N MET A 428 -0.37 -8.53 -24.07
CA MET A 428 0.53 -7.93 -23.08
C MET A 428 1.65 -8.90 -22.76
N GLY A 429 2.90 -8.57 -23.05
CA GLY A 429 4.04 -9.42 -22.69
C GLY A 429 4.30 -9.42 -21.19
N VAL A 430 4.59 -10.59 -20.62
CA VAL A 430 4.84 -10.79 -19.19
C VAL A 430 6.19 -11.44 -18.95
N SER A 431 6.87 -11.10 -17.86
CA SER A 431 8.10 -11.74 -17.40
C SER A 431 7.75 -12.92 -16.49
N ALA A 432 6.79 -12.73 -15.58
CA ALA A 432 6.32 -13.72 -14.64
C ALA A 432 4.82 -13.57 -14.36
N ILE A 433 4.14 -14.68 -14.07
CA ILE A 433 2.84 -14.67 -13.39
C ILE A 433 2.88 -15.69 -12.25
N VAL A 434 2.59 -15.22 -11.03
CA VAL A 434 2.78 -16.00 -9.80
C VAL A 434 1.49 -16.05 -8.98
N GLY A 435 0.98 -17.26 -8.75
CA GLY A 435 -0.05 -17.49 -7.74
C GLY A 435 0.57 -17.65 -6.36
N VAL A 436 0.14 -16.85 -5.38
CA VAL A 436 0.70 -16.86 -4.01
C VAL A 436 -0.23 -17.53 -2.98
N GLY A 437 -1.54 -17.55 -3.23
CA GLY A 437 -2.49 -18.36 -2.46
C GLY A 437 -2.56 -17.96 -0.99
N ASN A 438 -2.36 -18.92 -0.08
CA ASN A 438 -2.40 -18.65 1.35
C ASN A 438 -1.16 -17.91 1.89
N LYS A 439 -0.05 -17.90 1.12
CA LYS A 439 1.21 -17.23 1.48
C LYS A 439 1.74 -17.72 2.83
N ALA A 440 1.90 -19.04 2.95
CA ALA A 440 2.34 -19.66 4.19
C ALA A 440 3.82 -19.38 4.50
N ASP A 441 4.64 -19.15 3.47
CA ASP A 441 6.07 -18.85 3.56
C ASP A 441 6.49 -17.73 2.61
N ILE A 442 6.52 -17.97 1.29
CA ILE A 442 6.83 -16.91 0.31
C ILE A 442 5.68 -15.91 0.25
N ASP A 443 5.98 -14.64 0.51
CA ASP A 443 5.03 -13.52 0.49
C ASP A 443 5.42 -12.46 -0.56
N GLU A 444 4.73 -11.31 -0.58
CA GLU A 444 4.98 -10.27 -1.59
C GLU A 444 6.38 -9.65 -1.54
N ASP A 445 7.01 -9.56 -0.37
CA ASP A 445 8.36 -9.00 -0.21
C ASP A 445 9.46 -9.92 -0.81
N ASP A 446 9.29 -11.24 -0.74
CA ASP A 446 10.17 -12.19 -1.45
C ASP A 446 10.11 -11.96 -2.97
N LEU A 447 8.88 -11.85 -3.51
CA LEU A 447 8.64 -11.63 -4.94
C LEU A 447 9.20 -10.29 -5.40
N LEU A 448 8.92 -9.21 -4.66
CA LEU A 448 9.45 -7.89 -4.97
C LEU A 448 10.98 -7.87 -4.95
N THR A 449 11.59 -8.54 -3.96
CA THR A 449 13.04 -8.65 -3.86
C THR A 449 13.65 -9.37 -5.06
N PHE A 450 13.04 -10.46 -5.54
CA PHE A 450 13.46 -11.12 -6.77
C PHE A 450 13.29 -10.22 -7.99
N PHE A 451 12.11 -9.64 -8.19
CA PHE A 451 11.80 -8.82 -9.37
C PHE A 451 12.61 -7.52 -9.44
N GLU A 452 13.05 -6.99 -8.32
CA GLU A 452 14.00 -5.87 -8.31
C GLU A 452 15.31 -6.22 -9.03
N HIS A 453 15.81 -7.44 -8.84
CA HIS A 453 17.08 -7.93 -9.39
C HIS A 453 16.93 -8.69 -10.70
N ASP A 454 15.70 -8.82 -11.20
CA ASP A 454 15.43 -9.44 -12.49
C ASP A 454 15.46 -8.39 -13.61
N ASP A 455 16.48 -8.45 -14.46
CA ASP A 455 16.62 -7.56 -15.62
C ASP A 455 15.48 -7.74 -16.66
N ASN A 456 14.74 -8.86 -16.60
CA ASN A 456 13.59 -9.10 -17.47
C ASN A 456 12.31 -8.42 -16.98
N THR A 457 12.31 -7.86 -15.76
CA THR A 457 11.13 -7.23 -15.16
C THR A 457 11.32 -5.72 -15.08
N GLU A 458 10.42 -4.98 -15.73
CA GLU A 458 10.35 -3.52 -15.78
C GLU A 458 9.27 -2.96 -14.83
N LEU A 459 8.19 -3.71 -14.59
CA LEU A 459 7.09 -3.35 -13.70
C LEU A 459 6.55 -4.57 -12.95
N VAL A 460 6.17 -4.37 -11.68
CA VAL A 460 5.51 -5.40 -10.86
C VAL A 460 4.07 -4.99 -10.58
N ALA A 461 3.11 -5.89 -10.83
CA ALA A 461 1.69 -5.69 -10.57
C ALA A 461 1.14 -6.80 -9.67
N MET A 462 0.48 -6.45 -8.57
CA MET A 462 0.09 -7.40 -7.52
C MET A 462 -1.37 -7.24 -7.14
N HIS A 463 -2.12 -8.34 -7.11
CA HIS A 463 -3.41 -8.41 -6.44
C HIS A 463 -3.26 -9.05 -5.07
N LEU A 464 -3.64 -8.30 -4.03
CA LEU A 464 -3.51 -8.72 -2.64
C LEU A 464 -4.82 -8.52 -1.86
N GLU A 465 -5.13 -9.48 -0.99
CA GLU A 465 -6.29 -9.47 -0.09
C GLU A 465 -5.87 -9.13 1.34
N ASP A 466 -4.71 -9.62 1.76
CA ASP A 466 -4.03 -9.32 3.03
C ASP A 466 -2.50 -9.24 2.85
N LEU A 467 -1.80 -8.79 3.88
CA LEU A 467 -0.34 -8.85 3.99
C LEU A 467 -0.01 -9.60 5.29
N LYS A 468 0.84 -10.64 5.24
CA LYS A 468 1.25 -11.37 6.45
C LYS A 468 2.29 -10.59 7.23
N ASP A 469 3.25 -9.98 6.53
CA ASP A 469 4.16 -8.97 7.06
C ASP A 469 4.12 -7.71 6.19
N GLY A 470 3.13 -6.86 6.46
CA GLY A 470 2.95 -5.60 5.76
C GLY A 470 4.11 -4.62 5.94
N ARG A 471 4.87 -4.73 7.03
CA ARG A 471 6.06 -3.90 7.27
C ARG A 471 7.20 -4.31 6.34
N ALA A 472 7.50 -5.61 6.23
CA ALA A 472 8.49 -6.12 5.28
C ALA A 472 8.10 -5.79 3.83
N PHE A 473 6.80 -5.91 3.50
CA PHE A 473 6.27 -5.45 2.22
C PHE A 473 6.55 -3.96 1.99
N ALA A 474 6.19 -3.08 2.93
CA ALA A 474 6.34 -1.63 2.75
C ALA A 474 7.81 -1.20 2.60
N GLU A 475 8.70 -1.77 3.41
CA GLU A 475 10.14 -1.53 3.34
C GLU A 475 10.72 -1.96 1.98
N THR A 476 10.34 -3.15 1.53
CA THR A 476 10.77 -3.67 0.22
C THR A 476 10.17 -2.87 -0.93
N ALA A 477 8.87 -2.60 -0.90
CA ALA A 477 8.17 -1.85 -1.94
C ALA A 477 8.71 -0.42 -2.08
N LYS A 478 9.09 0.25 -0.99
CA LYS A 478 9.75 1.58 -1.03
C LYS A 478 11.07 1.52 -1.81
N ARG A 479 11.87 0.48 -1.58
CA ARG A 479 13.15 0.25 -2.26
C ARG A 479 12.97 -0.11 -3.73
N VAL A 480 12.01 -0.97 -4.06
CA VAL A 480 11.73 -1.38 -5.44
C VAL A 480 11.10 -0.24 -6.25
N SER A 481 10.14 0.48 -5.67
CA SER A 481 9.43 1.59 -6.33
C SER A 481 10.36 2.73 -6.76
N ALA A 482 11.49 2.92 -6.07
CA ALA A 482 12.53 3.87 -6.47
C ALA A 482 13.21 3.53 -7.81
N LYS A 483 13.12 2.26 -8.26
CA LYS A 483 13.76 1.77 -9.50
C LYS A 483 12.73 1.34 -10.55
N LYS A 484 11.70 0.61 -10.13
CA LYS A 484 10.71 -0.04 -10.99
C LYS A 484 9.30 0.25 -10.47
N PRO A 485 8.32 0.60 -11.31
CA PRO A 485 6.95 0.79 -10.85
C PRO A 485 6.39 -0.46 -10.16
N VAL A 486 5.75 -0.27 -9.02
CA VAL A 486 4.97 -1.30 -8.32
C VAL A 486 3.51 -0.87 -8.32
N VAL A 487 2.62 -1.69 -8.86
CA VAL A 487 1.18 -1.45 -8.94
C VAL A 487 0.45 -2.46 -8.06
N VAL A 488 -0.43 -2.00 -7.19
CA VAL A 488 -1.17 -2.87 -6.27
C VAL A 488 -2.68 -2.68 -6.40
N LEU A 489 -3.40 -3.78 -6.56
CA LEU A 489 -4.83 -3.85 -6.31
C LEU A 489 -5.08 -4.50 -4.95
N LYS A 490 -5.48 -3.68 -3.96
CA LYS A 490 -5.94 -4.15 -2.64
C LYS A 490 -7.43 -4.48 -2.71
N ALA A 491 -7.77 -5.76 -2.60
CA ALA A 491 -9.15 -6.21 -2.43
C ALA A 491 -9.63 -5.96 -0.99
N GLY A 492 -10.94 -6.10 -0.73
CA GLY A 492 -11.50 -5.95 0.62
C GLY A 492 -11.51 -4.52 1.18
N ARG A 493 -11.66 -3.51 0.30
CA ARG A 493 -11.62 -2.08 0.67
C ARG A 493 -12.78 -1.61 1.56
N THR A 494 -13.91 -2.28 1.48
CA THR A 494 -15.13 -1.96 2.24
C THR A 494 -15.36 -3.02 3.31
N SER A 495 -16.19 -2.73 4.32
CA SER A 495 -16.53 -3.72 5.35
C SER A 495 -17.10 -5.01 4.77
N GLU A 496 -17.91 -4.91 3.72
CA GLU A 496 -18.50 -6.09 3.06
C GLU A 496 -17.48 -6.84 2.19
N GLY A 497 -16.61 -6.11 1.47
CA GLY A 497 -15.50 -6.73 0.74
C GLY A 497 -14.49 -7.41 1.67
N ALA A 498 -14.20 -6.80 2.82
CA ALA A 498 -13.30 -7.32 3.85
C ALA A 498 -13.83 -8.65 4.42
N LYS A 499 -15.12 -8.72 4.73
CA LYS A 499 -15.78 -9.97 5.16
C LYS A 499 -15.71 -11.05 4.07
N ALA A 500 -15.92 -10.70 2.80
CA ALA A 500 -15.86 -11.64 1.69
C ALA A 500 -14.45 -12.16 1.41
N ALA A 501 -13.43 -11.32 1.54
CA ALA A 501 -12.03 -11.74 1.44
C ALA A 501 -11.66 -12.69 2.59
N GLY A 502 -12.07 -12.34 3.82
CA GLY A 502 -11.74 -13.16 5.00
C GLY A 502 -12.41 -14.53 5.05
N SER A 503 -13.61 -14.68 4.47
CA SER A 503 -14.23 -16.01 4.34
C SER A 503 -13.55 -16.89 3.29
N HIS A 504 -12.77 -16.30 2.37
CA HIS A 504 -12.11 -17.00 1.28
C HIS A 504 -10.65 -17.39 1.60
N THR A 505 -9.94 -16.58 2.40
CA THR A 505 -8.53 -16.82 2.78
C THR A 505 -8.34 -17.22 4.23
N GLY A 506 -9.36 -17.05 5.07
CA GLY A 506 -9.27 -17.22 6.53
C GLY A 506 -8.56 -16.06 7.25
N ALA A 507 -8.13 -15.02 6.53
CA ALA A 507 -7.43 -13.87 7.10
C ALA A 507 -8.33 -12.65 7.32
N LEU A 508 -8.07 -11.87 8.36
CA LEU A 508 -8.76 -10.61 8.60
C LEU A 508 -8.23 -9.54 7.65
N ALA A 509 -9.10 -8.91 6.86
CA ALA A 509 -8.73 -7.76 6.05
C ALA A 509 -8.50 -6.52 6.94
N GLY A 510 -7.35 -5.87 6.79
CA GLY A 510 -6.99 -4.69 7.58
C GLY A 510 -7.69 -3.39 7.14
N ASN A 511 -7.42 -2.30 7.84
CA ASN A 511 -8.05 -1.00 7.60
C ASN A 511 -7.60 -0.37 6.27
N ASP A 512 -8.54 -0.13 5.35
CA ASP A 512 -8.22 0.35 4.00
C ASP A 512 -7.46 1.69 3.97
N ARG A 513 -7.72 2.58 4.94
CA ARG A 513 -7.01 3.87 5.03
C ARG A 513 -5.55 3.69 5.44
N VAL A 514 -5.29 2.75 6.35
CA VAL A 514 -3.92 2.39 6.75
C VAL A 514 -3.17 1.82 5.55
N TYR A 515 -3.78 0.90 4.80
CA TYR A 515 -3.22 0.40 3.55
C TYR A 515 -2.96 1.52 2.55
N ASP A 516 -3.92 2.42 2.32
CA ASP A 516 -3.78 3.50 1.34
C ASP A 516 -2.58 4.41 1.61
N ASP A 517 -2.45 4.86 2.87
CA ASP A 517 -1.34 5.72 3.29
C ASP A 517 0.00 4.98 3.23
N ILE A 518 0.04 3.72 3.65
CA ILE A 518 1.26 2.91 3.66
C ILE A 518 1.70 2.53 2.24
N LEU A 519 0.78 2.25 1.32
CA LEU A 519 1.10 2.04 -0.09
C LEU A 519 1.67 3.34 -0.71
N ARG A 520 1.02 4.48 -0.45
CA ARG A 520 1.45 5.78 -0.98
C ARG A 520 2.86 6.15 -0.51
N GLN A 521 3.16 6.04 0.79
CA GLN A 521 4.50 6.35 1.32
C GLN A 521 5.59 5.39 0.80
N SER A 522 5.18 4.18 0.40
CA SER A 522 6.09 3.16 -0.16
C SER A 522 6.29 3.34 -1.67
N GLY A 523 5.73 4.41 -2.25
CA GLY A 523 5.83 4.71 -3.68
C GLY A 523 5.00 3.78 -4.59
N VAL A 524 4.13 2.96 -4.01
CA VAL A 524 3.28 2.01 -4.73
C VAL A 524 2.12 2.75 -5.41
N ILE A 525 1.89 2.43 -6.68
CA ILE A 525 0.71 2.89 -7.43
C ILE A 525 -0.47 2.00 -7.05
N ARG A 526 -1.45 2.55 -6.32
CA ARG A 526 -2.69 1.83 -6.06
C ARG A 526 -3.61 1.84 -7.28
N ALA A 527 -4.04 0.66 -7.72
CA ALA A 527 -5.07 0.46 -8.73
C ALA A 527 -6.47 0.46 -8.07
N PRO A 528 -7.44 1.27 -8.57
CA PRO A 528 -8.80 1.29 -8.03
C PRO A 528 -9.58 -0.01 -8.26
N GLY A 529 -9.31 -0.72 -9.35
CA GLY A 529 -9.96 -1.97 -9.71
C GLY A 529 -9.10 -2.86 -10.60
N LEU A 530 -9.63 -4.04 -10.94
CA LEU A 530 -8.93 -5.05 -11.75
C LEU A 530 -8.54 -4.54 -13.13
N ASN A 531 -9.44 -3.84 -13.82
CA ASN A 531 -9.12 -3.29 -15.13
C ASN A 531 -8.01 -2.23 -15.02
N ASP A 532 -8.01 -1.38 -13.98
CA ASP A 532 -6.93 -0.40 -13.80
C ASP A 532 -5.58 -1.06 -13.50
N LEU A 533 -5.55 -2.12 -12.67
CA LEU A 533 -4.32 -2.89 -12.44
C LEU A 533 -3.74 -3.39 -13.78
N LEU A 534 -4.59 -3.96 -14.62
CA LEU A 534 -4.22 -4.54 -15.90
C LEU A 534 -3.76 -3.48 -16.91
N GLU A 535 -4.48 -2.38 -17.03
CA GLU A 535 -4.11 -1.30 -17.96
C GLU A 535 -2.88 -0.52 -17.48
N TYR A 536 -2.69 -0.34 -16.18
CA TYR A 536 -1.46 0.24 -15.64
C TYR A 536 -0.26 -0.67 -15.90
N ALA A 537 -0.42 -1.97 -15.65
CA ALA A 537 0.63 -2.95 -15.91
C ALA A 537 1.01 -2.99 -17.41
N ARG A 538 0.01 -2.89 -18.30
CA ARG A 538 0.19 -2.86 -19.75
C ARG A 538 0.80 -1.55 -20.25
N GLY A 539 0.35 -0.41 -19.73
CA GLY A 539 0.61 0.91 -20.30
C GLY A 539 1.82 1.63 -19.73
N VAL A 540 2.04 1.57 -18.41
CA VAL A 540 3.12 2.31 -17.74
C VAL A 540 4.52 1.99 -18.28
N PRO A 541 4.89 0.72 -18.57
CA PRO A 541 6.20 0.38 -19.12
C PRO A 541 6.44 0.96 -20.52
N LYS A 542 5.37 1.23 -21.29
CA LYS A 542 5.47 1.82 -22.62
C LYS A 542 5.78 3.32 -22.61
N LEU A 543 5.53 3.99 -21.48
CA LEU A 543 5.72 5.43 -21.36
C LEU A 543 7.14 5.77 -20.90
N PRO A 544 7.86 6.68 -21.60
CA PRO A 544 9.11 7.22 -21.10
C PRO A 544 8.87 7.99 -19.79
N THR A 545 9.92 8.24 -19.02
CA THR A 545 9.81 9.05 -17.80
C THR A 545 9.61 10.52 -18.17
N PRO A 546 8.56 11.19 -17.68
CA PRO A 546 8.38 12.63 -17.89
C PRO A 546 9.55 13.42 -17.27
N LYS A 547 9.88 14.57 -17.87
CA LYS A 547 10.97 15.45 -17.39
C LYS A 547 10.49 16.62 -16.52
N GLY A 548 9.19 16.70 -16.25
CA GLY A 548 8.56 17.75 -15.47
C GLY A 548 7.04 17.65 -15.48
N GLU A 549 6.37 18.64 -14.88
CA GLU A 549 4.94 18.59 -14.54
C GLU A 549 3.99 19.06 -15.65
N ASN A 550 4.47 19.90 -16.57
CA ASN A 550 3.63 20.50 -17.62
C ASN A 550 3.10 19.48 -18.66
N VAL A 551 1.78 19.25 -18.63
CA VAL A 551 1.04 18.45 -19.63
C VAL A 551 0.29 19.37 -20.58
N VAL A 552 0.28 19.05 -21.89
CA VAL A 552 -0.53 19.74 -22.90
C VAL A 552 -1.50 18.76 -23.56
N ILE A 553 -2.76 19.17 -23.65
CA ILE A 553 -3.79 18.45 -24.42
C ILE A 553 -3.85 19.04 -25.83
N ILE A 554 -3.83 18.18 -26.85
CA ILE A 554 -4.08 18.55 -28.26
C ILE A 554 -5.29 17.74 -28.74
N THR A 555 -6.33 18.42 -29.21
CA THR A 555 -7.60 17.77 -29.58
C THR A 555 -8.22 18.37 -30.82
N GLY A 556 -8.87 17.55 -31.65
CA GLY A 556 -9.72 18.01 -32.76
C GLY A 556 -11.18 18.27 -32.36
N ALA A 557 -11.53 18.07 -31.09
CA ALA A 557 -12.88 18.33 -30.60
C ALA A 557 -12.86 18.95 -29.20
N GLY A 558 -13.43 20.14 -29.06
CA GLY A 558 -13.52 20.85 -27.77
C GLY A 558 -14.18 20.03 -26.65
N GLY A 559 -15.22 19.25 -26.96
CA GLY A 559 -15.86 18.35 -25.98
C GLY A 559 -14.91 17.29 -25.42
N SER A 560 -14.03 16.72 -26.27
CA SER A 560 -12.98 15.81 -25.80
C SER A 560 -11.94 16.54 -24.96
N GLY A 561 -11.62 17.80 -25.29
CA GLY A 561 -10.71 18.63 -24.51
C GLY A 561 -11.17 18.85 -23.07
N VAL A 562 -12.47 19.12 -22.87
CA VAL A 562 -13.07 19.27 -21.53
C VAL A 562 -12.90 17.99 -20.71
N LEU A 563 -13.33 16.84 -21.23
CA LEU A 563 -13.24 15.56 -20.51
C LEU A 563 -11.79 15.15 -20.21
N LEU A 564 -10.87 15.37 -21.14
CA LEU A 564 -9.44 15.11 -20.92
C LEU A 564 -8.84 16.04 -19.86
N SER A 565 -9.38 17.26 -19.72
CA SER A 565 -8.93 18.21 -18.69
C SER A 565 -9.36 17.76 -17.31
N ASP A 566 -10.62 17.36 -17.16
CA ASP A 566 -11.16 16.77 -15.93
C ASP A 566 -10.34 15.51 -15.55
N ALA A 567 -10.13 14.61 -16.51
CA ALA A 567 -9.33 13.39 -16.30
C ALA A 567 -7.88 13.68 -15.87
N CYS A 568 -7.26 14.75 -16.37
CA CYS A 568 -5.92 15.16 -15.96
C CYS A 568 -5.90 15.59 -14.50
N VAL A 569 -6.86 16.41 -14.08
CA VAL A 569 -6.99 16.88 -12.70
C VAL A 569 -7.26 15.72 -11.74
N ASP A 570 -8.21 14.83 -12.09
CA ASP A 570 -8.57 13.65 -11.29
C ASP A 570 -7.39 12.69 -11.08
N ASN A 571 -6.40 12.72 -11.98
CA ASN A 571 -5.19 11.89 -11.91
C ASN A 571 -3.95 12.64 -11.38
N GLY A 572 -4.12 13.87 -10.89
CA GLY A 572 -3.06 14.67 -10.30
C GLY A 572 -2.01 15.13 -11.32
N LEU A 573 -2.41 15.36 -12.57
CA LEU A 573 -1.58 15.94 -13.62
C LEU A 573 -1.79 17.45 -13.68
N THR A 574 -0.73 18.20 -14.00
CA THR A 574 -0.78 19.66 -14.11
C THR A 574 -0.87 20.09 -15.57
N LEU A 575 -2.02 20.65 -15.96
CA LEU A 575 -2.15 21.29 -17.28
C LEU A 575 -1.31 22.55 -17.33
N MET A 576 -0.41 22.61 -18.32
CA MET A 576 0.45 23.78 -18.54
C MET A 576 -0.41 25.01 -18.84
N ARG A 577 -0.14 26.11 -18.14
CA ARG A 577 -0.55 27.44 -18.60
C ARG A 577 0.31 27.81 -19.80
N ILE A 578 -0.29 27.85 -20.99
CA ILE A 578 0.42 28.17 -22.24
C ILE A 578 0.79 29.67 -22.23
N PRO A 579 2.10 30.02 -22.32
CA PRO A 579 2.55 31.41 -22.42
C PRO A 579 2.33 31.98 -23.82
N ASP A 580 2.30 33.32 -23.90
CA ASP A 580 1.89 34.05 -25.11
C ASP A 580 2.72 33.70 -26.36
N ASP A 581 4.01 33.39 -26.22
CA ASP A 581 4.87 32.98 -27.33
C ASP A 581 4.50 31.60 -27.90
N LEU A 582 4.12 30.66 -27.02
CA LEU A 582 3.70 29.32 -27.41
C LEU A 582 2.25 29.32 -27.94
N ASP A 583 1.37 30.13 -27.35
CA ASP A 583 0.02 30.38 -27.89
C ASP A 583 0.12 30.93 -29.33
N ALA A 584 1.00 31.92 -29.56
CA ALA A 584 1.25 32.45 -30.90
C ALA A 584 1.76 31.38 -31.88
N ALA A 585 2.70 30.52 -31.45
CA ALA A 585 3.22 29.43 -32.29
C ALA A 585 2.13 28.39 -32.63
N PHE A 586 1.26 28.03 -31.68
CA PHE A 586 0.13 27.13 -31.96
C PHE A 586 -0.88 27.77 -32.92
N ARG A 587 -1.16 29.08 -32.78
CA ARG A 587 -2.08 29.82 -33.67
C ARG A 587 -1.65 29.85 -35.13
N GLU A 588 -0.38 29.62 -35.46
CA GLU A 588 0.06 29.49 -36.86
C GLU A 588 -0.57 28.27 -37.56
N TYR A 589 -1.02 27.27 -36.80
CA TYR A 589 -1.62 26.04 -37.33
C TYR A 589 -3.12 25.91 -37.05
N ILE A 590 -3.68 26.74 -36.15
CA ILE A 590 -5.06 26.61 -35.66
C ILE A 590 -5.93 27.67 -36.32
N PRO A 591 -7.15 27.33 -36.77
CA PRO A 591 -8.06 28.31 -37.36
C PRO A 591 -8.48 29.39 -36.34
N PRO A 592 -8.94 30.58 -36.77
CA PRO A 592 -9.28 31.69 -35.85
C PRO A 592 -10.32 31.39 -34.78
N PHE A 593 -11.14 30.37 -34.99
CA PHE A 593 -12.19 29.91 -34.08
C PHE A 593 -11.76 28.71 -33.20
N GLY A 594 -10.57 28.16 -33.41
CA GLY A 594 -9.95 27.21 -32.50
C GLY A 594 -9.32 27.89 -31.28
N ALA A 595 -8.94 27.11 -30.28
CA ALA A 595 -8.34 27.60 -29.03
C ALA A 595 -6.89 27.14 -28.92
N ALA A 596 -5.95 28.07 -28.79
CA ALA A 596 -4.53 27.78 -28.55
C ALA A 596 -4.16 27.74 -27.05
N GLY A 597 -5.17 27.72 -26.17
CA GLY A 597 -5.00 27.47 -24.73
C GLY A 597 -4.70 26.00 -24.43
N ASN A 598 -4.86 25.57 -23.18
CA ASN A 598 -4.77 24.16 -22.82
C ASN A 598 -6.12 23.71 -22.27
N PRO A 599 -6.94 23.00 -23.07
CA PRO A 599 -6.60 22.27 -24.30
C PRO A 599 -6.32 23.12 -25.55
N VAL A 600 -5.40 22.64 -26.39
CA VAL A 600 -5.17 23.12 -27.76
C VAL A 600 -6.22 22.45 -28.66
N ASP A 601 -7.27 23.19 -29.01
CA ASP A 601 -8.36 22.72 -29.88
C ASP A 601 -8.11 23.14 -31.33
N ILE A 602 -7.72 22.16 -32.14
CA ILE A 602 -7.46 22.34 -33.57
C ILE A 602 -8.74 22.30 -34.41
N THR A 603 -9.87 21.88 -33.83
CA THR A 603 -11.17 21.71 -34.49
C THR A 603 -11.24 20.57 -35.53
N GLY A 604 -12.40 19.91 -35.63
CA GLY A 604 -12.53 18.65 -36.38
C GLY A 604 -12.57 18.79 -37.91
N GLY A 605 -12.65 20.03 -38.42
CA GLY A 605 -12.64 20.34 -39.85
C GLY A 605 -11.25 20.50 -40.44
N GLU A 606 -10.21 20.54 -39.60
CA GLU A 606 -8.84 20.72 -40.05
C GLU A 606 -8.25 19.45 -40.68
N PRO A 607 -7.35 19.58 -41.67
CA PRO A 607 -6.68 18.45 -42.30
C PRO A 607 -5.74 17.72 -41.31
N PRO A 608 -5.39 16.45 -41.57
CA PRO A 608 -4.46 15.69 -40.73
C PRO A 608 -3.13 16.41 -40.47
N SER A 609 -2.64 17.23 -41.40
CA SER A 609 -1.43 18.04 -41.24
C SER A 609 -1.46 18.95 -40.01
N THR A 610 -2.64 19.38 -39.56
CA THR A 610 -2.78 20.23 -38.38
C THR A 610 -2.45 19.45 -37.09
N TYR A 611 -2.87 18.19 -36.97
CA TYR A 611 -2.38 17.31 -35.90
C TYR A 611 -0.86 17.15 -35.97
N ARG A 612 -0.31 16.90 -37.17
CA ARG A 612 1.14 16.70 -37.34
C ARG A 612 1.93 17.88 -36.82
N ASN A 613 1.55 19.10 -37.23
CA ASN A 613 2.28 20.31 -36.89
C ASN A 613 2.16 20.66 -35.40
N THR A 614 0.97 20.53 -34.82
CA THR A 614 0.74 20.81 -33.39
C THR A 614 1.40 19.77 -32.49
N ILE A 615 1.37 18.48 -32.84
CA ILE A 615 2.11 17.44 -32.12
C ILE A 615 3.62 17.67 -32.23
N ALA A 616 4.13 17.98 -33.43
CA ALA A 616 5.55 18.29 -33.61
C ALA A 616 6.00 19.49 -32.78
N LEU A 617 5.19 20.56 -32.71
CA LEU A 617 5.45 21.70 -31.84
C LEU A 617 5.42 21.32 -30.36
N GLY A 618 4.44 20.51 -29.95
CA GLY A 618 4.35 19.99 -28.58
C GLY A 618 5.56 19.13 -28.17
N LEU A 619 6.08 18.33 -29.11
CA LEU A 619 7.26 17.51 -28.89
C LEU A 619 8.56 18.32 -28.93
N SER A 620 8.66 19.39 -29.72
CA SER A 620 9.88 20.20 -29.81
C SER A 620 10.09 21.18 -28.65
N ASP A 621 9.02 21.63 -27.97
CA ASP A 621 9.14 22.63 -26.90
C ASP A 621 9.51 21.98 -25.56
N ASP A 622 10.73 22.23 -25.05
CA ASP A 622 11.23 21.63 -23.80
C ASP A 622 10.40 21.98 -22.55
N ARG A 623 9.54 23.00 -22.59
CA ARG A 623 8.63 23.35 -21.49
C ARG A 623 7.47 22.38 -21.35
N ILE A 624 7.16 21.60 -22.40
CA ILE A 624 6.10 20.59 -22.43
C ILE A 624 6.71 19.23 -22.13
N HIS A 625 6.19 18.54 -21.12
CA HIS A 625 6.78 17.28 -20.66
C HIS A 625 6.01 16.05 -21.11
N SER A 626 4.70 16.17 -21.35
CA SER A 626 3.85 15.09 -21.88
C SER A 626 2.74 15.64 -22.77
N LEU A 627 2.27 14.82 -23.71
CA LEU A 627 1.12 15.12 -24.56
C LEU A 627 -0.04 14.16 -24.31
N VAL A 628 -1.24 14.73 -24.25
CA VAL A 628 -2.51 13.99 -24.25
C VAL A 628 -3.26 14.33 -25.53
N LEU A 629 -3.50 13.33 -26.36
CA LEU A 629 -4.13 13.50 -27.67
C LEU A 629 -5.61 13.12 -27.59
N GLY A 630 -6.50 14.04 -27.96
CA GLY A 630 -7.93 13.79 -28.11
C GLY A 630 -8.29 13.67 -29.59
N TYR A 631 -8.71 12.49 -30.00
CA TYR A 631 -9.16 12.24 -31.37
C TYR A 631 -10.65 11.91 -31.42
N TRP A 632 -11.31 12.50 -32.41
CA TRP A 632 -12.71 12.22 -32.74
C TRP A 632 -12.82 11.86 -34.21
N HIS A 633 -13.49 10.75 -34.52
CA HIS A 633 -13.67 10.30 -35.90
C HIS A 633 -14.43 11.36 -36.70
N THR A 634 -13.74 11.97 -37.68
CA THR A 634 -14.33 12.83 -38.70
C THR A 634 -14.00 12.30 -40.08
N ILE A 635 -14.82 12.63 -41.08
CA ILE A 635 -14.57 12.26 -42.48
C ILE A 635 -13.26 12.85 -43.03
N VAL A 636 -12.78 13.94 -42.44
CA VAL A 636 -11.57 14.66 -42.86
C VAL A 636 -10.29 13.93 -42.43
N THR A 637 -10.30 13.36 -41.23
CA THR A 637 -9.17 12.63 -40.68
C THR A 637 -9.64 11.23 -40.25
N PRO A 638 -9.54 10.21 -41.12
CA PRO A 638 -9.87 8.83 -40.75
C PRO A 638 -9.01 8.28 -39.59
N PRO A 639 -9.48 7.31 -38.79
CA PRO A 639 -8.77 6.86 -37.59
C PRO A 639 -7.36 6.33 -37.84
N MET A 640 -7.17 5.52 -38.89
CA MET A 640 -5.85 4.99 -39.23
C MET A 640 -4.90 6.08 -39.77
N VAL A 641 -5.41 7.08 -40.48
CA VAL A 641 -4.60 8.22 -40.93
C VAL A 641 -4.09 9.02 -39.73
N PHE A 642 -4.93 9.22 -38.70
CA PHE A 642 -4.50 9.81 -37.45
C PHE A 642 -3.42 8.96 -36.76
N ALA A 643 -3.65 7.65 -36.64
CA ALA A 643 -2.72 6.74 -35.98
C ALA A 643 -1.34 6.72 -36.63
N GLU A 644 -1.27 6.52 -37.95
CA GLU A 644 -0.02 6.50 -38.73
C GLU A 644 0.73 7.83 -38.60
N LEU A 645 0.00 8.95 -38.69
CA LEU A 645 0.59 10.28 -38.56
C LEU A 645 1.19 10.52 -37.17
N VAL A 646 0.48 10.13 -36.10
CA VAL A 646 0.99 10.26 -34.73
C VAL A 646 2.25 9.40 -34.56
N VAL A 647 2.24 8.16 -35.05
CA VAL A 647 3.41 7.27 -35.01
C VAL A 647 4.59 7.90 -35.74
N ASP A 648 4.38 8.39 -36.96
CA ASP A 648 5.44 9.01 -37.76
C ASP A 648 6.10 10.19 -37.05
N VAL A 649 5.30 11.08 -36.45
CA VAL A 649 5.80 12.25 -35.73
C VAL A 649 6.52 11.84 -34.45
N VAL A 650 5.94 10.94 -33.66
CA VAL A 650 6.57 10.47 -32.41
C VAL A 650 7.90 9.77 -32.69
N GLU A 651 7.97 8.92 -33.71
CA GLU A 651 9.20 8.24 -34.13
C GLU A 651 10.23 9.21 -34.73
N GLU A 652 9.80 10.23 -35.47
CA GLU A 652 10.69 11.31 -35.93
C GLU A 652 11.42 11.98 -34.74
N PHE A 653 10.69 12.30 -33.67
CA PHE A 653 11.24 12.95 -32.48
C PHE A 653 12.06 12.00 -31.59
N ARG A 654 11.65 10.72 -31.47
CA ARG A 654 12.46 9.69 -30.79
C ARG A 654 13.84 9.54 -31.44
N ARG A 655 13.92 9.52 -32.79
CA ARG A 655 15.21 9.49 -33.51
C ARG A 655 16.07 10.74 -33.27
N LYS A 656 15.45 11.86 -32.90
CA LYS A 656 16.14 13.11 -32.49
C LYS A 656 16.51 13.13 -30.99
N GLY A 657 16.25 12.05 -30.25
CA GLY A 657 16.53 11.96 -28.80
C GLY A 657 15.46 12.59 -27.90
N VAL A 658 14.29 12.92 -28.44
CA VAL A 658 13.15 13.47 -27.68
C VAL A 658 12.21 12.33 -27.29
N HIS A 659 12.16 12.03 -25.99
CA HIS A 659 11.34 10.98 -25.42
C HIS A 659 10.36 11.57 -24.41
N LYS A 660 9.22 12.07 -24.90
CA LYS A 660 8.11 12.56 -24.07
C LYS A 660 6.98 11.53 -24.04
N PRO A 661 6.28 11.35 -22.90
CA PRO A 661 5.09 10.53 -22.87
C PRO A 661 4.01 11.10 -23.80
N VAL A 662 3.41 10.23 -24.60
CA VAL A 662 2.26 10.55 -25.45
C VAL A 662 1.20 9.50 -25.22
N VAL A 663 0.00 9.95 -24.84
CA VAL A 663 -1.18 9.09 -24.68
C VAL A 663 -2.32 9.61 -25.56
N ALA A 664 -3.20 8.73 -26.01
CA ALA A 664 -4.29 9.10 -26.91
C ALA A 664 -5.65 8.51 -26.49
N SER A 665 -6.67 9.34 -26.54
CA SER A 665 -8.09 8.97 -26.41
C SER A 665 -8.73 9.07 -27.79
N LEU A 666 -9.25 7.96 -28.30
CA LEU A 666 -9.90 7.92 -29.61
C LEU A 666 -11.39 7.65 -29.45
N SER A 667 -12.23 8.52 -30.03
CA SER A 667 -13.69 8.37 -30.06
C SER A 667 -14.17 8.22 -31.49
N GLY A 668 -15.03 7.23 -31.76
CA GLY A 668 -15.50 6.95 -33.11
C GLY A 668 -16.37 5.70 -33.17
N ASP A 669 -16.27 4.97 -34.27
CA ASP A 669 -16.84 3.64 -34.50
C ASP A 669 -15.74 2.56 -34.39
N VAL A 670 -15.99 1.34 -34.87
CA VAL A 670 -15.07 0.18 -34.72
C VAL A 670 -13.66 0.43 -35.28
N GLU A 671 -13.48 1.39 -36.19
CA GLU A 671 -12.16 1.71 -36.76
C GLU A 671 -11.18 2.30 -35.73
N VAL A 672 -11.68 2.93 -34.67
CA VAL A 672 -10.79 3.47 -33.61
C VAL A 672 -10.14 2.39 -32.76
N GLU A 673 -10.68 1.17 -32.73
CA GLU A 673 -10.07 0.03 -32.05
C GLU A 673 -8.76 -0.35 -32.73
N GLN A 674 -8.79 -0.54 -34.06
CA GLN A 674 -7.61 -0.83 -34.88
C GLN A 674 -6.56 0.30 -34.80
N ALA A 675 -7.01 1.55 -34.86
CA ALA A 675 -6.14 2.71 -34.73
C ALA A 675 -5.44 2.77 -33.36
N SER A 676 -6.17 2.44 -32.28
CA SER A 676 -5.62 2.40 -30.92
C SER A 676 -4.59 1.27 -30.76
N GLU A 677 -4.86 0.09 -31.31
CA GLU A 677 -3.90 -1.02 -31.32
C GLU A 677 -2.63 -0.67 -32.11
N HIS A 678 -2.78 -0.01 -33.25
CA HIS A 678 -1.64 0.46 -34.06
C HIS A 678 -0.77 1.45 -33.28
N LEU A 679 -1.38 2.44 -32.61
CA LEU A 679 -0.66 3.38 -31.74
C LEU A 679 0.07 2.65 -30.61
N TYR A 680 -0.60 1.72 -29.93
CA TYR A 680 -0.03 0.98 -28.81
C TYR A 680 1.18 0.13 -29.24
N ALA A 681 1.09 -0.54 -30.40
CA ALA A 681 2.18 -1.33 -30.97
C ALA A 681 3.45 -0.50 -31.24
N HIS A 682 3.29 0.81 -31.48
CA HIS A 682 4.38 1.76 -31.70
C HIS A 682 4.69 2.63 -30.46
N GLY A 683 4.27 2.18 -29.27
CA GLY A 683 4.62 2.81 -28.00
C GLY A 683 3.90 4.13 -27.72
N VAL A 684 2.74 4.37 -28.33
CA VAL A 684 1.80 5.44 -27.94
C VAL A 684 0.62 4.78 -27.23
N VAL A 685 0.47 5.03 -25.93
CA VAL A 685 -0.62 4.38 -25.16
C VAL A 685 -1.96 4.98 -25.58
N ALA A 686 -2.78 4.18 -26.24
CA ALA A 686 -4.04 4.64 -26.82
C ALA A 686 -5.21 3.73 -26.45
N TYR A 687 -6.39 4.33 -26.26
CA TYR A 687 -7.62 3.60 -25.96
C TYR A 687 -8.80 4.12 -26.78
N PRO A 688 -9.66 3.21 -27.29
CA PRO A 688 -10.91 3.59 -27.92
C PRO A 688 -12.00 3.84 -26.86
N TYR A 689 -12.89 4.80 -27.14
CA TYR A 689 -14.13 5.08 -26.40
C TYR A 689 -13.96 5.53 -24.94
N THR A 690 -12.77 6.01 -24.54
CA THR A 690 -12.53 6.53 -23.18
C THR A 690 -11.51 7.65 -23.19
N THR A 691 -11.82 8.72 -22.46
CA THR A 691 -10.90 9.84 -22.23
C THR A 691 -10.04 9.62 -20.98
N GLU A 692 -10.60 8.92 -20.01
CA GLU A 692 -10.08 8.74 -18.66
C GLU A 692 -8.93 7.73 -18.65
N LYS A 693 -9.05 6.62 -19.38
CA LYS A 693 -8.06 5.53 -19.31
C LYS A 693 -6.64 5.92 -19.76
N PRO A 694 -6.42 6.56 -20.93
CA PRO A 694 -5.06 6.96 -21.33
C PRO A 694 -4.44 7.93 -20.32
N VAL A 695 -5.25 8.85 -19.80
CA VAL A 695 -4.82 9.83 -18.79
C VAL A 695 -4.54 9.17 -17.44
N ALA A 696 -5.31 8.16 -17.04
CA ALA A 696 -5.08 7.41 -15.81
C ALA A 696 -3.76 6.63 -15.84
N VAL A 697 -3.40 6.05 -16.98
CA VAL A 697 -2.08 5.41 -17.18
C VAL A 697 -0.96 6.44 -17.11
N LEU A 698 -1.13 7.60 -17.75
CA LEU A 698 -0.17 8.70 -17.64
C LEU A 698 -0.02 9.18 -16.19
N GLY A 699 -1.13 9.36 -15.48
CA GLY A 699 -1.17 9.69 -14.06
C GLY A 699 -0.43 8.66 -13.20
N ALA A 700 -0.60 7.36 -13.46
CA ALA A 700 0.14 6.30 -12.80
C ALA A 700 1.66 6.45 -13.02
N LYS A 701 2.10 6.76 -14.25
CA LYS A 701 3.50 7.02 -14.57
C LYS A 701 4.05 8.24 -13.81
N TYR A 702 3.29 9.34 -13.72
CA TYR A 702 3.66 10.53 -12.96
C TYR A 702 3.74 10.26 -11.46
N ARG A 703 2.77 9.53 -10.87
CA ARG A 703 2.80 9.13 -9.46
C ARG A 703 4.06 8.35 -9.12
N TRP A 704 4.45 7.39 -9.97
CA TRP A 704 5.71 6.68 -9.80
C TRP A 704 6.94 7.58 -9.98
N ALA A 705 6.97 8.44 -10.99
CA ALA A 705 8.11 9.31 -11.23
C ALA A 705 8.35 10.28 -10.04
N ARG A 706 7.28 10.81 -9.42
CA ARG A 706 7.38 11.60 -8.19
C ARG A 706 7.87 10.77 -7.01
N SER A 707 7.32 9.57 -6.79
CA SER A 707 7.73 8.73 -5.65
C SER A 707 9.16 8.21 -5.78
N ALA A 708 9.64 8.02 -7.02
CA ALA A 708 11.02 7.64 -7.31
C ALA A 708 12.02 8.82 -7.28
N GLY A 709 11.55 10.05 -7.01
CA GLY A 709 12.40 11.26 -7.01
C GLY A 709 12.91 11.67 -8.39
N LEU A 710 12.24 11.22 -9.45
CA LEU A 710 12.54 11.58 -10.85
C LEU A 710 11.83 12.87 -11.29
N LEU A 711 10.87 13.34 -10.50
CA LEU A 711 10.20 14.63 -10.60
C LEU A 711 10.32 15.36 -9.27
N SER A 712 10.52 16.68 -9.33
CA SER A 712 10.69 17.57 -8.18
C SER A 712 9.37 18.17 -7.70
#